data_AF-Q4S190-F1
#
_entry.id   AF-Q4S190-F1
#
_cell.length_a   1.000
_cell.length_b   1.000
_cell.length_c   1.000
_cell.angle_alpha   90.00
_cell.angle_beta   90.00
_cell.angle_gamma   90.00
#
_symmetry.space_group_name_H-M   'P 1'
#
loop_
_entity.id
_entity.type
_entity.pdbx_description
1 polymer ?
#
loop_
_entity_poly.entity_id
_entity_poly.type
_entity_poly.pdbx_seq_one_letter_code
_entity_poly.pdbx_strand_id
1 'polypeptide(L)'
;MPKNSKTVKRELDDDVKESVKDLLSNEDACDDSFKKTSLIIDNHEGEQKESDAEEGGSESGEDERPAWNSKLQYILAQVGFSVGLGNVWRFPYLCQKNGGGAYLIPYLILLVLIGIPLFFLELAVGQRIRRGSIGVWNYISPRLGGIGFASCVVSLAAFSGRCNGKPTVGNGGHLSWVSLLVLQVCFFVALYYNVIISWSLFYFSQSFQDPLPWQECPLVKNKTLTYLVPECEKSSATTYYWYRKTLDISDSISEGGGVNWKMVLSLLFGWVLVCLAMIKGIKSSGKVMYFSSLFPYLVLICFLVRALLLEGSMVGIRHMFTPKLEIMLEPKVWKDAATQVFFALGLGFGGVIAFSSYNKRNNNCHFDAVLVSLINFFTSVLATLVVFAVLGFKANIMTKKCVFTNVGRVQSMLGSRINDSMIPPHINFTNVTPEDYWQMYGSIKSFHGSSLEDLGLEACDIQEELNKVVQGTGLAFIAFTEAMTHFPASPFWSVMFFLMLVNLGLGSMFGTIEGILTPLMDTSKIRKELLTVGVCVLAFSIGIIFVQRSGNYFVTMFDDYSATLPLLIVVILENVAVAWVYGTDKFFEDLKDMLGFTPYRCYYYLWKYITPILLLVLMLASFIQMVLTPATYKAWIQEEGKERELLYPTWAIVLFTSLIVVAIMPVPVVLLLHYFNVIKDSSSLSSVSYKKGRIIAESPRPGEADGASLIRGKTPSAPEADALPNGYGIGYLMVDVTDGPESDL
;
A
#
# COMPACT_ATOMS: atom_id res chain seq x y z
N MET A 1 -26.93 -28.08 61.01
CA MET A 1 -27.66 -28.66 59.84
C MET A 1 -29.13 -28.34 60.00
N PRO A 2 -29.92 -28.10 58.93
CA PRO A 2 -29.60 -28.08 57.49
C PRO A 2 -29.92 -26.70 56.84
N LYS A 3 -29.61 -26.33 55.59
CA LYS A 3 -28.91 -26.95 54.44
C LYS A 3 -28.42 -25.82 53.51
N ASN A 4 -27.23 -26.01 52.95
CA ASN A 4 -26.63 -25.22 51.86
C ASN A 4 -27.44 -25.26 50.56
N SER A 5 -27.32 -24.21 49.73
CA SER A 5 -26.71 -24.33 48.39
C SER A 5 -26.30 -22.96 47.82
N LYS A 6 -25.09 -22.93 47.25
CA LYS A 6 -24.40 -21.81 46.60
C LYS A 6 -24.99 -21.50 45.22
N THR A 7 -24.89 -20.25 44.75
CA THR A 7 -24.36 -19.91 43.42
C THR A 7 -23.70 -18.53 43.50
N VAL A 8 -22.64 -18.35 42.71
CA VAL A 8 -21.53 -17.41 42.80
C VAL A 8 -21.60 -16.38 41.65
N LYS A 9 -20.89 -15.23 41.84
CA LYS A 9 -20.39 -14.23 40.85
C LYS A 9 -21.35 -13.08 40.50
N ARG A 10 -20.93 -11.81 40.40
CA ARG A 10 -19.58 -11.20 40.37
C ARG A 10 -19.71 -9.68 40.56
N GLU A 11 -18.87 -9.08 41.39
CA GLU A 11 -18.48 -7.66 41.33
C GLU A 11 -17.57 -7.47 40.10
N LEU A 12 -17.92 -6.56 39.18
CA LEU A 12 -17.07 -6.16 38.06
C LEU A 12 -17.49 -4.82 37.44
N ASP A 13 -17.92 -3.83 38.22
CA ASP A 13 -18.30 -2.51 37.68
C ASP A 13 -17.63 -1.30 38.35
N ASP A 14 -16.89 -1.48 39.45
CA ASP A 14 -16.23 -0.36 40.14
C ASP A 14 -14.71 -0.23 39.86
N ASP A 15 -14.03 -1.29 39.42
CA ASP A 15 -12.58 -1.25 39.13
C ASP A 15 -12.20 -0.58 37.78
N VAL A 16 -13.17 -0.27 36.92
CA VAL A 16 -12.90 0.27 35.57
C VAL A 16 -12.89 1.81 35.53
N LYS A 17 -13.53 2.48 36.50
CA LYS A 17 -13.58 3.95 36.53
C LYS A 17 -12.39 4.59 37.26
N GLU A 18 -11.69 3.83 38.11
CA GLU A 18 -10.50 4.32 38.81
C GLU A 18 -9.24 4.26 37.92
N SER A 19 -9.15 3.26 37.04
CA SER A 19 -7.99 3.09 36.13
C SER A 19 -7.89 4.14 35.01
N VAL A 20 -9.00 4.80 34.62
CA VAL A 20 -8.99 5.85 33.57
C VAL A 20 -8.66 7.24 34.13
N LYS A 21 -8.90 7.48 35.42
CA LYS A 21 -8.61 8.76 36.06
C LYS A 21 -7.14 8.90 36.45
N ASP A 22 -6.47 7.78 36.73
CA ASP A 22 -5.02 7.71 36.97
C ASP A 22 -4.17 7.73 35.68
N LEU A 23 -4.79 7.55 34.51
CA LEU A 23 -4.15 7.69 33.20
C LEU A 23 -4.21 9.12 32.63
N LEU A 24 -4.94 10.05 33.28
CA LEU A 24 -5.06 11.46 32.85
C LEU A 24 -4.40 12.46 33.82
N SER A 25 -3.75 11.98 34.88
CA SER A 25 -3.09 12.83 35.90
C SER A 25 -1.56 12.77 35.89
N ASN A 26 -0.94 11.98 35.00
CA ASN A 26 0.52 11.80 34.95
C ASN A 26 1.19 12.32 33.67
N GLU A 27 0.55 13.22 32.92
CA GLU A 27 1.14 13.84 31.71
C GLU A 27 1.68 15.27 31.90
N ASP A 28 1.68 15.83 33.12
CA ASP A 28 2.20 17.19 33.38
C ASP A 28 3.11 17.26 34.63
N ALA A 29 4.27 16.58 34.65
CA ALA A 29 5.33 16.86 35.63
C ALA A 29 6.69 16.16 35.34
N CYS A 30 7.22 16.17 34.11
CA CYS A 30 8.65 15.86 33.88
C CYS A 30 9.13 16.28 32.48
N ASP A 31 8.97 17.56 32.11
CA ASP A 31 9.74 18.11 30.98
C ASP A 31 10.12 19.60 31.13
N ASP A 32 10.04 20.15 32.35
CA ASP A 32 10.28 21.59 32.60
C ASP A 32 11.55 21.90 33.42
N SER A 33 12.45 20.92 33.61
CA SER A 33 13.67 21.09 34.43
C SER A 33 14.99 21.23 33.65
N PHE A 34 14.98 21.24 32.31
CA PHE A 34 16.22 21.46 31.52
C PHE A 34 16.26 22.78 30.74
N LYS A 35 15.37 23.73 31.04
CA LYS A 35 15.37 25.06 30.41
C LYS A 35 15.40 26.25 31.35
N LYS A 36 15.74 26.04 32.63
CA LYS A 36 15.71 27.11 33.63
C LYS A 36 16.94 27.15 34.54
N THR A 37 18.14 27.10 33.96
CA THR A 37 19.37 27.54 34.63
C THR A 37 20.28 28.27 33.65
N SER A 38 19.89 29.49 33.28
CA SER A 38 20.83 30.58 33.00
C SER A 38 20.00 31.80 32.64
N LEU A 39 19.49 32.52 33.63
CA LEU A 39 19.06 33.92 33.46
C LEU A 39 18.82 34.47 34.86
N ILE A 40 19.70 35.43 35.25
CA ILE A 40 19.46 36.67 36.02
C ILE A 40 20.77 37.00 36.77
N ILE A 41 21.53 37.98 36.25
CA ILE A 41 22.02 39.16 36.98
C ILE A 41 21.97 40.35 36.00
N ASP A 42 21.45 41.48 36.49
CA ASP A 42 21.01 42.69 35.79
C ASP A 42 22.12 43.67 35.29
N ASN A 43 21.77 44.37 34.19
CA ASN A 43 21.97 45.78 33.77
C ASN A 43 23.32 46.53 33.94
N HIS A 44 23.89 47.02 32.82
CA HIS A 44 23.79 48.43 32.35
C HIS A 44 24.52 48.67 31.00
N GLU A 45 23.86 49.46 30.12
CA GLU A 45 24.31 50.41 29.08
C GLU A 45 25.58 50.23 28.21
N GLY A 46 25.45 50.51 26.90
CA GLY A 46 26.51 51.15 26.11
C GLY A 46 26.85 50.56 24.72
N GLU A 47 26.55 51.34 23.69
CA GLU A 47 27.01 51.43 22.29
C GLU A 47 28.18 50.59 21.68
N GLN A 48 27.98 50.28 20.39
CA GLN A 48 28.91 50.26 19.23
C GLN A 48 30.00 49.17 19.02
N LYS A 49 29.94 48.59 17.80
CA LYS A 49 31.01 48.06 16.90
C LYS A 49 32.37 47.63 17.49
N GLU A 50 32.81 46.40 17.20
CA GLU A 50 33.91 46.10 16.26
C GLU A 50 34.12 44.59 16.05
N SER A 51 34.97 44.28 15.08
CA SER A 51 35.27 42.99 14.46
C SER A 51 36.28 42.13 15.22
N ASP A 52 36.39 40.89 14.72
CA ASP A 52 37.54 39.97 14.74
C ASP A 52 37.67 38.90 15.84
N ALA A 53 37.45 37.66 15.35
CA ALA A 53 38.20 36.43 15.56
C ALA A 53 38.57 35.99 16.99
N GLU A 54 38.02 34.83 17.39
CA GLU A 54 38.86 33.68 17.74
C GLU A 54 38.11 32.35 17.53
N GLU A 55 38.78 31.45 16.81
CA GLU A 55 38.38 30.08 16.51
C GLU A 55 38.31 29.21 17.77
N GLY A 56 37.36 28.27 17.80
CA GLY A 56 37.36 27.22 18.83
C GLY A 56 36.01 26.58 19.12
N GLY A 57 35.19 26.30 18.10
CA GLY A 57 33.92 25.59 18.24
C GLY A 57 33.95 24.30 17.45
N SER A 58 34.16 23.19 18.14
CA SER A 58 34.15 21.81 17.65
C SER A 58 33.08 21.53 16.59
N GLU A 59 33.53 21.16 15.39
CA GLU A 59 32.74 20.43 14.40
C GLU A 59 32.27 19.09 15.03
N SER A 60 31.07 19.07 15.58
CA SER A 60 30.37 17.84 15.98
C SER A 60 28.90 17.90 15.57
N GLY A 61 28.66 18.36 14.33
CA GLY A 61 27.33 18.54 13.75
C GLY A 61 27.04 17.67 12.52
N GLU A 62 27.86 16.64 12.25
CA GLU A 62 27.66 15.76 11.08
C GLU A 62 26.63 14.63 11.37
N ASP A 63 25.54 14.66 10.60
CA ASP A 63 24.74 13.52 10.12
C ASP A 63 23.91 12.66 11.10
N GLU A 64 23.14 13.27 12.01
CA GLU A 64 21.98 12.56 12.58
C GLU A 64 20.83 12.48 11.58
N ARG A 65 20.56 11.26 11.09
CA ARG A 65 19.43 10.95 10.21
C ARG A 65 18.11 11.44 10.83
N PRO A 66 17.22 12.11 10.06
CA PRO A 66 16.01 12.69 10.63
C PRO A 66 15.13 11.64 11.31
N ALA A 67 14.52 11.99 12.43
CA ALA A 67 13.62 11.11 13.17
C ALA A 67 12.16 11.57 13.05
N TRP A 68 11.24 10.64 13.29
CA TRP A 68 9.82 10.94 13.44
C TRP A 68 9.56 11.78 14.70
N ASN A 69 8.64 12.75 14.61
CA ASN A 69 8.31 13.61 15.76
C ASN A 69 7.55 12.85 16.85
N SER A 70 6.75 11.84 16.47
CA SER A 70 5.99 11.01 17.40
C SER A 70 5.80 9.60 16.84
N LYS A 71 5.54 8.64 17.73
CA LYS A 71 5.20 7.26 17.33
C LYS A 71 3.89 7.22 16.52
N LEU A 72 2.91 8.04 16.89
CA LEU A 72 1.65 8.16 16.16
C LEU A 72 1.89 8.61 14.71
N GLN A 73 2.74 9.61 14.49
CA GLN A 73 3.09 10.08 13.15
C GLN A 73 3.67 8.96 12.27
N TYR A 74 4.55 8.14 12.84
CA TYR A 74 5.12 6.98 12.16
C TYR A 74 4.07 5.91 11.82
N ILE A 75 3.18 5.58 12.77
CA ILE A 75 2.12 4.59 12.53
C ILE A 75 1.15 5.10 11.46
N LEU A 76 0.73 6.36 11.52
CA LEU A 76 -0.12 6.95 10.49
C LEU A 76 0.57 7.00 9.13
N ALA A 77 1.91 7.14 9.10
CA ALA A 77 2.67 7.06 7.86
C ALA A 77 2.62 5.66 7.24
N GLN A 78 2.85 4.62 8.05
CA GLN A 78 2.78 3.24 7.58
C GLN A 78 1.36 2.85 7.18
N VAL A 79 0.35 3.24 7.97
CA VAL A 79 -1.05 3.03 7.63
C VAL A 79 -1.40 3.76 6.32
N GLY A 80 -0.98 5.01 6.15
CA GLY A 80 -1.22 5.77 4.92
C GLY A 80 -0.51 5.18 3.70
N PHE A 81 0.63 4.51 3.88
CA PHE A 81 1.31 3.81 2.79
C PHE A 81 0.62 2.50 2.42
N SER A 82 0.26 1.69 3.41
CA SER A 82 -0.40 0.39 3.23
C SER A 82 -1.87 0.52 2.79
N VAL A 83 -2.60 1.48 3.34
CA VAL A 83 -4.00 1.74 3.00
C VAL A 83 -4.05 2.73 1.84
N GLY A 84 -4.30 2.21 0.66
CA GLY A 84 -4.31 2.98 -0.57
C GLY A 84 -5.59 2.79 -1.39
N LEU A 85 -5.51 3.29 -2.62
CA LEU A 85 -6.56 3.16 -3.62
C LEU A 85 -7.00 1.71 -3.89
N GLY A 86 -6.06 0.76 -3.78
CA GLY A 86 -6.32 -0.67 -3.95
C GLY A 86 -7.35 -1.25 -2.96
N ASN A 87 -7.45 -0.69 -1.75
CA ASN A 87 -8.44 -1.13 -0.76
C ASN A 87 -9.87 -0.75 -1.15
N VAL A 88 -10.05 0.33 -1.93
CA VAL A 88 -11.38 0.87 -2.27
C VAL A 88 -11.95 0.28 -3.55
N TRP A 89 -11.12 -0.03 -4.56
CA TRP A 89 -11.64 -0.64 -5.81
C TRP A 89 -11.08 -2.03 -6.11
N ARG A 90 -9.80 -2.30 -5.87
CA ARG A 90 -9.18 -3.57 -6.30
C ARG A 90 -9.61 -4.70 -5.40
N PHE A 91 -9.56 -4.49 -4.09
CA PHE A 91 -9.96 -5.49 -3.11
C PHE A 91 -11.44 -5.87 -3.23
N PRO A 92 -12.41 -4.93 -3.32
CA PRO A 92 -13.82 -5.29 -3.50
C PRO A 92 -14.09 -5.97 -4.84
N TYR A 93 -13.42 -5.54 -5.92
CA TYR A 93 -13.48 -6.20 -7.22
C TYR A 93 -13.00 -7.65 -7.15
N LEU A 94 -11.84 -7.90 -6.55
CA LEU A 94 -11.29 -9.25 -6.39
C LEU A 94 -12.19 -10.11 -5.49
N CYS A 95 -12.74 -9.53 -4.42
CA CYS A 95 -13.72 -10.18 -3.57
C CYS A 95 -14.93 -10.64 -4.38
N GLN A 96 -15.54 -9.75 -5.18
CA GLN A 96 -16.70 -10.07 -6.02
C GLN A 96 -16.39 -11.17 -7.06
N LYS A 97 -15.26 -11.03 -7.76
CA LYS A 97 -14.83 -11.95 -8.82
C LYS A 97 -14.50 -13.35 -8.28
N ASN A 98 -13.85 -13.42 -7.13
CA ASN A 98 -13.29 -14.66 -6.58
C ASN A 98 -14.19 -15.30 -5.50
N GLY A 99 -15.51 -15.23 -5.70
CA GLY A 99 -16.48 -15.96 -4.87
C GLY A 99 -17.01 -15.22 -3.64
N GLY A 100 -16.99 -13.89 -3.66
CA GLY A 100 -17.49 -13.03 -2.59
C GLY A 100 -16.68 -13.23 -1.31
N GLY A 101 -17.37 -13.46 -0.20
CA GLY A 101 -16.79 -13.62 1.13
C GLY A 101 -15.86 -14.82 1.24
N ALA A 102 -15.95 -15.79 0.32
CA ALA A 102 -15.00 -16.90 0.24
C ALA A 102 -13.57 -16.39 0.01
N TYR A 103 -13.38 -15.31 -0.75
CA TYR A 103 -12.07 -14.70 -1.03
C TYR A 103 -11.35 -14.16 0.23
N LEU A 104 -12.09 -13.82 1.29
CA LEU A 104 -11.50 -13.34 2.54
C LEU A 104 -10.66 -14.43 3.24
N ILE A 105 -10.99 -15.70 3.01
CA ILE A 105 -10.28 -16.86 3.59
C ILE A 105 -8.86 -16.99 3.03
N PRO A 106 -8.62 -17.16 1.71
CA PRO A 106 -7.27 -17.23 1.16
C PRO A 106 -6.49 -15.93 1.42
N TYR A 107 -7.14 -14.77 1.37
CA TYR A 107 -6.48 -13.50 1.72
C TYR A 107 -5.96 -13.49 3.17
N LEU A 108 -6.79 -13.88 4.15
CA LEU A 108 -6.38 -13.91 5.56
C LEU A 108 -5.29 -14.96 5.81
N ILE A 109 -5.37 -16.13 5.19
CA ILE A 109 -4.34 -17.17 5.28
C ILE A 109 -3.01 -16.63 4.77
N LEU A 110 -2.98 -16.03 3.58
CA LEU A 110 -1.76 -15.48 2.99
C LEU A 110 -1.25 -14.26 3.75
N LEU A 111 -2.15 -13.44 4.33
CA LEU A 111 -1.77 -12.33 5.20
C LEU A 111 -1.02 -12.82 6.44
N VAL A 112 -1.50 -13.89 7.09
CA VAL A 112 -0.87 -14.44 8.30
C VAL A 112 0.41 -15.22 7.99
N LEU A 113 0.41 -16.01 6.91
CA LEU A 113 1.54 -16.90 6.58
C LEU A 113 2.67 -16.19 5.82
N ILE A 114 2.37 -15.15 5.05
CA ILE A 114 3.32 -14.47 4.17
C ILE A 114 3.40 -12.97 4.51
N GLY A 115 2.25 -12.28 4.54
CA GLY A 115 2.20 -10.82 4.69
C GLY A 115 2.83 -10.30 5.98
N ILE A 116 2.30 -10.68 7.15
CA ILE A 116 2.77 -10.24 8.47
C ILE A 116 4.24 -10.62 8.70
N PRO A 117 4.68 -11.86 8.42
CA PRO A 117 6.09 -12.24 8.58
C PRO A 117 7.03 -11.37 7.73
N LEU A 118 6.73 -11.16 6.46
CA LEU A 118 7.60 -10.37 5.58
C LEU A 118 7.58 -8.88 5.93
N PHE A 119 6.42 -8.34 6.30
CA PHE A 119 6.29 -6.96 6.72
C PHE A 119 7.09 -6.71 8.01
N PHE A 120 7.02 -7.63 8.97
CA PHE A 120 7.84 -7.56 10.18
C PHE A 120 9.33 -7.64 9.86
N LEU A 121 9.73 -8.51 8.92
CA LEU A 121 11.11 -8.64 8.48
C LEU A 121 11.64 -7.33 7.88
N GLU A 122 10.93 -6.71 6.93
CA GLU A 122 11.33 -5.43 6.32
C GLU A 122 11.43 -4.29 7.36
N LEU A 123 10.45 -4.21 8.26
CA LEU A 123 10.45 -3.22 9.35
C LEU A 123 11.66 -3.39 10.27
N ALA A 124 11.93 -4.62 10.70
CA ALA A 124 13.04 -4.93 11.59
C ALA A 124 14.40 -4.66 10.93
N VAL A 125 14.58 -5.07 9.68
CA VAL A 125 15.82 -4.85 8.93
C VAL A 125 16.09 -3.36 8.75
N GLY A 126 15.09 -2.58 8.32
CA GLY A 126 15.24 -1.13 8.17
C GLY A 126 15.55 -0.42 9.48
N GLN A 127 14.87 -0.79 10.58
CA GLN A 127 15.12 -0.23 11.91
C GLN A 127 16.50 -0.64 12.49
N ARG A 128 16.98 -1.85 12.21
CA ARG A 128 18.28 -2.37 12.71
C ARG A 128 19.48 -1.70 12.06
N ILE A 129 19.43 -1.57 10.73
CA ILE A 129 20.57 -1.12 9.91
C ILE A 129 20.56 0.41 9.74
N ARG A 130 19.37 1.04 9.84
CA ARG A 130 19.19 2.49 9.71
C ARG A 130 19.75 3.07 8.40
N ARG A 131 19.62 2.33 7.30
CA ARG A 131 19.90 2.78 5.92
C ARG A 131 18.68 2.55 5.02
N GLY A 132 18.67 3.15 3.84
CA GLY A 132 17.72 2.82 2.77
C GLY A 132 17.93 1.42 2.21
N SER A 133 17.02 0.97 1.34
CA SER A 133 17.03 -0.40 0.77
C SER A 133 18.40 -0.80 0.21
N ILE A 134 19.01 0.00 -0.67
CA ILE A 134 20.37 -0.25 -1.22
C ILE A 134 21.41 -0.48 -0.11
N GLY A 135 21.43 0.39 0.90
CA GLY A 135 22.41 0.32 1.98
C GLY A 135 22.20 -0.89 2.90
N VAL A 136 20.95 -1.31 3.10
CA VAL A 136 20.56 -2.50 3.86
C VAL A 136 21.11 -3.78 3.22
N TRP A 137 20.83 -3.98 1.94
CA TRP A 137 21.18 -5.23 1.27
C TRP A 137 22.69 -5.35 1.03
N ASN A 138 23.38 -4.23 0.77
CA ASN A 138 24.85 -4.17 0.74
C ASN A 138 25.49 -4.50 2.10
N TYR A 139 24.85 -4.13 3.22
CA TYR A 139 25.34 -4.45 4.56
C TYR A 139 25.17 -5.95 4.89
N ILE A 140 24.06 -6.56 4.48
CA ILE A 140 23.81 -7.99 4.69
C ILE A 140 24.81 -8.84 3.88
N SER A 141 24.96 -8.54 2.59
CA SER A 141 25.97 -9.17 1.74
C SER A 141 26.23 -8.28 0.52
N PRO A 142 27.49 -7.90 0.23
CA PRO A 142 27.83 -7.12 -0.96
C PRO A 142 27.33 -7.77 -2.26
N ARG A 143 27.32 -9.11 -2.32
CA ARG A 143 26.82 -9.89 -3.46
C ARG A 143 25.31 -9.78 -3.67
N LEU A 144 24.58 -9.44 -2.61
CA LEU A 144 23.13 -9.22 -2.60
C LEU A 144 22.75 -7.75 -2.68
N GLY A 145 23.72 -6.85 -2.87
CA GLY A 145 23.47 -5.43 -3.13
C GLY A 145 22.43 -5.22 -4.23
N GLY A 146 22.41 -6.11 -5.24
CA GLY A 146 21.43 -6.15 -6.32
C GLY A 146 19.96 -6.18 -5.87
N ILE A 147 19.66 -6.71 -4.67
CA ILE A 147 18.32 -6.72 -4.07
C ILE A 147 17.90 -5.32 -3.62
N GLY A 148 18.82 -4.53 -3.07
CA GLY A 148 18.51 -3.14 -2.72
C GLY A 148 18.52 -2.21 -3.90
N PHE A 149 19.40 -2.48 -4.86
CA PHE A 149 19.30 -1.91 -6.20
C PHE A 149 18.03 -2.39 -6.91
N ALA A 150 17.35 -3.43 -6.40
CA ALA A 150 16.06 -3.86 -6.91
C ALA A 150 14.96 -2.79 -6.75
N SER A 151 15.05 -1.97 -5.70
CA SER A 151 13.89 -1.21 -5.25
C SER A 151 13.89 0.28 -5.62
N CYS A 152 14.85 0.81 -6.42
CA CYS A 152 15.10 2.28 -6.55
C CYS A 152 14.93 2.98 -7.92
N VAL A 153 15.86 3.67 -8.60
CA VAL A 153 15.65 4.89 -9.46
C VAL A 153 15.85 4.93 -11.02
N VAL A 154 14.92 5.55 -11.76
CA VAL A 154 15.27 6.35 -12.95
C VAL A 154 15.29 7.82 -12.53
N SER A 155 16.46 8.47 -12.46
CA SER A 155 16.61 9.94 -12.24
C SER A 155 17.98 10.55 -12.59
N LEU A 156 18.99 9.77 -13.01
CA LEU A 156 20.31 10.35 -13.33
C LEU A 156 20.61 10.55 -14.82
N ALA A 157 19.79 10.01 -15.73
CA ALA A 157 20.01 10.18 -17.17
C ALA A 157 19.60 11.57 -17.72
N ALA A 158 18.89 12.40 -16.93
CA ALA A 158 18.49 13.75 -17.33
C ALA A 158 19.36 14.87 -16.74
N PHE A 159 20.24 14.58 -15.77
CA PHE A 159 21.09 15.58 -15.10
C PHE A 159 22.56 15.54 -15.50
N SER A 160 22.97 14.55 -16.30
CA SER A 160 24.31 14.51 -16.94
C SER A 160 24.47 15.52 -18.10
N GLY A 161 23.56 16.49 -18.20
CA GLY A 161 23.52 17.52 -19.25
C GLY A 161 23.73 18.97 -18.77
N ARG A 162 24.40 19.24 -17.64
CA ARG A 162 25.05 20.54 -17.33
C ARG A 162 25.66 20.56 -15.92
N CYS A 163 26.92 20.15 -15.81
CA CYS A 163 27.81 20.65 -14.76
C CYS A 163 29.21 20.80 -15.37
N ASN A 164 29.47 21.97 -15.97
CA ASN A 164 30.83 22.40 -16.31
C ASN A 164 31.52 22.80 -14.99
N GLY A 165 32.10 21.82 -14.32
CA GLY A 165 32.93 22.00 -13.13
C GLY A 165 33.90 20.83 -13.07
N LYS A 166 35.20 21.13 -13.20
CA LYS A 166 36.29 20.15 -13.31
C LYS A 166 36.15 19.04 -12.24
N PRO A 167 36.24 17.75 -12.62
CA PRO A 167 36.29 16.67 -11.64
C PRO A 167 37.69 16.66 -11.02
N THR A 168 37.79 17.01 -9.73
CA THR A 168 38.95 16.61 -8.93
C THR A 168 38.86 15.11 -8.69
N VAL A 169 39.88 14.43 -9.20
CA VAL A 169 40.08 12.99 -9.15
C VAL A 169 40.20 12.53 -7.69
N GLY A 170 39.17 11.83 -7.21
CA GLY A 170 39.16 11.05 -5.97
C GLY A 170 38.50 9.71 -6.23
N ASN A 171 39.26 8.63 -6.02
CA ASN A 171 38.99 7.22 -6.35
C ASN A 171 37.53 6.74 -6.19
N GLY A 172 37.03 6.03 -7.22
CA GLY A 172 36.38 4.72 -7.02
C GLY A 172 34.86 4.59 -7.17
N GLY A 173 34.12 5.57 -7.68
CA GLY A 173 32.67 5.44 -7.91
C GLY A 173 32.32 4.93 -9.31
N HIS A 174 32.56 3.65 -9.62
CA HIS A 174 32.03 3.06 -10.86
C HIS A 174 30.52 2.84 -10.72
N LEU A 175 29.74 3.87 -11.07
CA LEU A 175 28.29 3.76 -11.22
C LEU A 175 28.01 2.88 -12.45
N SER A 176 27.74 1.60 -12.23
CA SER A 176 27.55 0.61 -13.30
C SER A 176 26.20 0.81 -14.01
N TRP A 177 26.15 0.66 -15.34
CA TRP A 177 24.91 0.68 -16.14
C TRP A 177 23.88 -0.37 -15.69
N VAL A 178 24.34 -1.40 -14.99
CA VAL A 178 23.54 -2.45 -14.34
C VAL A 178 22.70 -1.89 -13.18
N SER A 179 23.14 -0.78 -12.57
CA SER A 179 22.46 -0.11 -11.47
C SER A 179 21.15 0.58 -11.89
N LEU A 180 20.85 0.76 -13.19
CA LEU A 180 19.72 1.58 -13.69
C LEU A 180 18.38 0.83 -13.86
N LEU A 181 18.35 -0.50 -13.78
CA LEU A 181 17.26 -1.28 -14.39
C LEU A 181 16.16 -1.78 -13.43
N VAL A 182 16.47 -2.14 -12.17
CA VAL A 182 15.40 -2.63 -11.25
C VAL A 182 14.63 -1.53 -10.56
N LEU A 183 15.31 -0.41 -10.51
CA LEU A 183 14.89 0.93 -10.23
C LEU A 183 13.66 1.45 -11.02
N GLN A 184 13.13 0.60 -11.86
CA GLN A 184 12.05 0.80 -12.78
C GLN A 184 10.70 0.44 -12.16
N VAL A 185 10.63 -0.52 -11.23
CA VAL A 185 9.35 -1.02 -10.67
C VAL A 185 8.67 0.01 -9.78
N CYS A 186 9.35 0.52 -8.75
CA CYS A 186 8.81 1.58 -7.88
C CYS A 186 8.52 2.87 -8.66
N PHE A 187 9.35 3.18 -9.66
CA PHE A 187 9.15 4.32 -10.54
C PHE A 187 7.89 4.16 -11.39
N PHE A 188 7.67 3.01 -12.02
CA PHE A 188 6.44 2.74 -12.78
C PHE A 188 5.21 2.77 -11.90
N VAL A 189 5.28 2.19 -10.70
CA VAL A 189 4.19 2.23 -9.74
C VAL A 189 3.85 3.66 -9.37
N ALA A 190 4.86 4.50 -9.06
CA ALA A 190 4.64 5.92 -8.82
C ALA A 190 4.01 6.62 -10.03
N LEU A 191 4.44 6.30 -11.25
CA LEU A 191 3.90 6.91 -12.47
C LEU A 191 2.40 6.65 -12.65
N TYR A 192 1.98 5.38 -12.68
CA TYR A 192 0.57 5.07 -12.94
C TYR A 192 -0.34 5.38 -11.75
N TYR A 193 0.14 5.25 -10.51
CA TYR A 193 -0.64 5.68 -9.35
C TYR A 193 -0.94 7.18 -9.39
N ASN A 194 0.04 8.03 -9.79
CA ASN A 194 -0.23 9.46 -9.89
C ASN A 194 -1.21 9.81 -11.01
N VAL A 195 -1.26 9.01 -12.08
CA VAL A 195 -2.27 9.16 -13.14
C VAL A 195 -3.66 8.92 -12.59
N ILE A 196 -3.83 7.95 -11.69
CA ILE A 196 -5.13 7.69 -11.07
C ILE A 196 -5.51 8.80 -10.07
N ILE A 197 -4.53 9.34 -9.34
CA ILE A 197 -4.74 10.55 -8.51
C ILE A 197 -5.16 11.72 -9.39
N SER A 198 -4.56 11.88 -10.57
CA SER A 198 -4.94 12.89 -11.54
C SER A 198 -6.39 12.73 -12.04
N TRP A 199 -6.84 11.52 -12.32
CA TRP A 199 -8.26 11.28 -12.64
C TRP A 199 -9.17 11.67 -11.46
N SER A 200 -8.77 11.33 -10.23
CA SER A 200 -9.51 11.69 -9.01
C SER A 200 -9.58 13.20 -8.79
N LEU A 201 -8.47 13.91 -9.01
CA LEU A 201 -8.40 15.38 -8.94
C LEU A 201 -9.28 16.05 -10.00
N PHE A 202 -9.31 15.50 -11.21
CA PHE A 202 -10.19 16.00 -12.26
C PHE A 202 -11.66 15.86 -11.86
N TYR A 203 -12.09 14.68 -11.41
CA TYR A 203 -13.46 14.49 -10.95
C TYR A 203 -13.80 15.36 -9.74
N PHE A 204 -12.89 15.48 -8.76
CA PHE A 204 -13.03 16.37 -7.61
C PHE A 204 -13.31 17.82 -8.05
N SER A 205 -12.58 18.32 -9.05
CA SER A 205 -12.82 19.68 -9.58
C SER A 205 -14.20 19.86 -10.23
N GLN A 206 -14.76 18.79 -10.80
CA GLN A 206 -16.04 18.78 -11.49
C GLN A 206 -17.23 18.51 -10.53
N SER A 207 -16.96 18.06 -9.31
CA SER A 207 -17.99 17.77 -8.29
C SER A 207 -18.66 19.02 -7.69
N PHE A 208 -18.13 20.23 -7.91
CA PHE A 208 -18.67 21.48 -7.35
C PHE A 208 -19.83 22.10 -8.16
N GLN A 209 -20.55 21.29 -8.93
CA GLN A 209 -21.62 21.73 -9.83
C GLN A 209 -22.91 20.95 -9.55
N ASP A 210 -24.07 21.62 -9.66
CA ASP A 210 -25.40 21.01 -9.58
C ASP A 210 -26.22 21.45 -10.82
N PRO A 211 -26.60 20.53 -11.73
CA PRO A 211 -26.42 19.08 -11.68
C PRO A 211 -24.98 18.62 -11.93
N LEU A 212 -24.65 17.38 -11.51
CA LEU A 212 -23.35 16.77 -11.76
C LEU A 212 -23.12 16.54 -13.27
N PRO A 213 -21.90 16.72 -13.81
CA PRO A 213 -21.64 16.60 -15.25
C PRO A 213 -21.89 15.23 -15.88
N TRP A 214 -21.92 14.17 -15.05
CA TRP A 214 -22.15 12.77 -15.46
C TRP A 214 -23.55 12.27 -15.10
N GLN A 215 -24.48 13.17 -14.73
CA GLN A 215 -25.84 12.80 -14.35
C GLN A 215 -26.73 12.52 -15.57
N GLU A 216 -26.55 13.26 -16.67
CA GLU A 216 -27.40 13.15 -17.86
C GLU A 216 -26.58 13.06 -19.15
N CYS A 217 -27.15 12.39 -20.15
CA CYS A 217 -26.56 12.33 -21.48
C CYS A 217 -26.65 13.68 -22.20
N PRO A 218 -25.57 14.17 -22.82
CA PRO A 218 -25.64 15.42 -23.57
C PRO A 218 -26.50 15.27 -24.82
N LEU A 219 -27.22 16.35 -25.15
CA LEU A 219 -28.04 16.46 -26.37
C LEU A 219 -27.23 17.09 -27.51
N VAL A 220 -27.25 16.46 -28.68
CA VAL A 220 -26.68 17.03 -29.90
C VAL A 220 -27.79 17.75 -30.66
N LYS A 221 -27.61 19.06 -30.88
CA LYS A 221 -28.52 19.87 -31.69
C LYS A 221 -27.99 19.95 -33.12
N ASN A 222 -28.60 19.21 -34.02
CA ASN A 222 -28.48 19.47 -35.45
C ASN A 222 -29.59 20.45 -35.88
N LYS A 223 -29.41 21.17 -37.00
CA LYS A 223 -30.24 22.34 -37.40
C LYS A 223 -31.77 22.11 -37.37
N THR A 224 -32.24 20.87 -37.42
CA THR A 224 -33.66 20.48 -37.35
C THR A 224 -33.99 19.41 -36.31
N LEU A 225 -33.00 18.78 -35.67
CA LEU A 225 -33.19 17.61 -34.81
C LEU A 225 -32.29 17.68 -33.57
N THR A 226 -32.89 17.56 -32.39
CA THR A 226 -32.17 17.35 -31.13
C THR A 226 -32.25 15.87 -30.79
N TYR A 227 -31.11 15.17 -30.79
CA TYR A 227 -31.04 13.75 -30.45
C TYR A 227 -29.98 13.51 -29.37
N LEU A 228 -30.17 12.45 -28.57
CA LEU A 228 -29.18 12.02 -27.58
C LEU A 228 -27.95 11.47 -28.30
N VAL A 229 -26.77 11.66 -27.73
CA VAL A 229 -25.56 10.99 -28.26
C VAL A 229 -25.80 9.47 -28.27
N PRO A 230 -25.77 8.79 -29.44
CA PRO A 230 -26.11 7.37 -29.54
C PRO A 230 -25.24 6.47 -28.66
N GLU A 231 -23.95 6.82 -28.49
CA GLU A 231 -23.03 6.11 -27.59
C GLU A 231 -23.46 6.20 -26.13
N CYS A 232 -23.98 7.35 -25.69
CA CYS A 232 -24.44 7.56 -24.32
C CYS A 232 -25.76 6.83 -24.05
N GLU A 233 -26.65 6.78 -25.05
CA GLU A 233 -27.92 6.06 -24.97
C GLU A 233 -27.73 4.54 -24.88
N LYS A 234 -26.76 3.97 -25.61
CA LYS A 234 -26.42 2.54 -25.55
C LYS A 234 -25.74 2.10 -24.26
N SER A 235 -25.08 3.04 -23.57
CA SER A 235 -24.29 2.78 -22.36
C SER A 235 -24.94 3.45 -21.14
N SER A 236 -24.28 4.43 -20.54
CA SER A 236 -24.84 5.28 -19.49
C SER A 236 -24.16 6.65 -19.50
N ALA A 237 -24.80 7.66 -18.90
CA ALA A 237 -24.23 9.01 -18.79
C ALA A 237 -22.85 9.01 -18.11
N THR A 238 -22.68 8.20 -17.06
CA THR A 238 -21.40 8.04 -16.34
C THR A 238 -20.34 7.34 -17.17
N THR A 239 -20.71 6.25 -17.85
CA THR A 239 -19.80 5.50 -18.73
C THR A 239 -19.32 6.37 -19.88
N TYR A 240 -20.23 7.10 -20.52
CA TYR A 240 -19.90 8.06 -21.57
C TYR A 240 -19.01 9.19 -21.05
N TYR A 241 -19.28 9.73 -19.86
CA TYR A 241 -18.45 10.76 -19.26
C TYR A 241 -17.02 10.26 -19.02
N TRP A 242 -16.86 9.05 -18.49
CA TRP A 242 -15.54 8.43 -18.28
C TRP A 242 -14.77 8.24 -19.59
N TYR A 243 -15.35 7.50 -20.55
CA TYR A 243 -14.63 7.13 -21.77
C TYR A 243 -14.46 8.27 -22.77
N ARG A 244 -15.41 9.22 -22.86
CA ARG A 244 -15.37 10.29 -23.88
C ARG A 244 -15.04 11.67 -23.35
N LYS A 245 -15.48 12.04 -22.15
CA LYS A 245 -15.21 13.38 -21.60
C LYS A 245 -13.94 13.44 -20.77
N THR A 246 -13.67 12.41 -19.98
CA THR A 246 -12.49 12.33 -19.12
C THR A 246 -11.29 11.80 -19.90
N LEU A 247 -11.34 10.56 -20.38
CA LEU A 247 -10.21 9.91 -21.04
C LEU A 247 -10.06 10.32 -22.50
N ASP A 248 -11.19 10.47 -23.21
CA ASP A 248 -11.23 10.54 -24.67
C ASP A 248 -10.51 9.33 -25.30
N ILE A 249 -10.99 8.14 -24.95
CA ILE A 249 -10.30 6.86 -25.22
C ILE A 249 -10.31 6.49 -26.71
N SER A 250 -9.24 5.84 -27.18
CA SER A 250 -9.19 5.21 -28.52
C SER A 250 -9.86 3.83 -28.50
N ASP A 251 -10.21 3.29 -29.67
CA ASP A 251 -10.85 1.96 -29.75
C ASP A 251 -9.82 0.82 -29.58
N SER A 252 -8.53 1.11 -29.74
CA SER A 252 -7.44 0.15 -29.54
C SER A 252 -6.19 0.78 -28.92
N ILE A 253 -5.30 -0.06 -28.37
CA ILE A 253 -4.02 0.39 -27.81
C ILE A 253 -3.03 0.85 -28.90
N SER A 254 -3.18 0.35 -30.13
CA SER A 254 -2.28 0.68 -31.25
C SER A 254 -2.60 2.04 -31.88
N GLU A 255 -3.81 2.54 -31.66
CA GLU A 255 -4.20 3.88 -32.09
C GLU A 255 -3.64 4.92 -31.11
N GLY A 256 -2.43 5.37 -31.42
CA GLY A 256 -1.81 6.51 -30.75
C GLY A 256 -2.64 7.78 -30.98
N GLY A 257 -3.42 8.18 -29.98
CA GLY A 257 -4.15 9.44 -29.99
C GLY A 257 -3.29 10.61 -29.50
N GLY A 258 -3.78 11.83 -29.73
CA GLY A 258 -3.20 13.03 -29.14
C GLY A 258 -3.22 13.02 -27.60
N VAL A 259 -2.49 13.94 -27.00
CA VAL A 259 -2.43 14.09 -25.54
C VAL A 259 -3.64 14.89 -25.05
N ASN A 260 -4.36 14.38 -24.04
CA ASN A 260 -5.49 15.09 -23.45
C ASN A 260 -4.99 16.19 -22.50
N TRP A 261 -4.99 17.45 -22.95
CA TRP A 261 -4.42 18.58 -22.22
C TRP A 261 -5.06 18.80 -20.83
N LYS A 262 -6.35 18.49 -20.66
CA LYS A 262 -7.05 18.65 -19.36
C LYS A 262 -6.47 17.68 -18.33
N MET A 263 -6.24 16.45 -18.76
CA MET A 263 -5.62 15.42 -17.93
C MET A 263 -4.14 15.74 -17.67
N VAL A 264 -3.41 16.35 -18.62
CA VAL A 264 -2.02 16.78 -18.38
C VAL A 264 -1.96 17.85 -17.29
N LEU A 265 -2.87 18.82 -17.31
CA LEU A 265 -2.94 19.85 -16.27
C LEU A 265 -3.25 19.23 -14.89
N SER A 266 -4.17 18.28 -14.85
CA SER A 266 -4.47 17.54 -13.62
C SER A 266 -3.26 16.71 -13.14
N LEU A 267 -2.52 16.08 -14.05
CA LEU A 267 -1.32 15.30 -13.72
C LEU A 267 -0.20 16.20 -13.18
N LEU A 268 -0.02 17.38 -13.77
CA LEU A 268 0.90 18.40 -13.27
C LEU A 268 0.53 18.79 -11.84
N PHE A 269 -0.75 19.07 -11.58
CA PHE A 269 -1.22 19.39 -10.24
C PHE A 269 -0.97 18.25 -9.24
N GLY A 270 -1.21 17.00 -9.63
CA GLY A 270 -0.91 15.82 -8.82
C GLY A 270 0.58 15.72 -8.44
N TRP A 271 1.49 15.87 -9.40
CA TRP A 271 2.93 15.86 -9.14
C TRP A 271 3.40 17.05 -8.30
N VAL A 272 2.83 18.24 -8.50
CA VAL A 272 3.10 19.41 -7.65
C VAL A 272 2.69 19.15 -6.21
N LEU A 273 1.52 18.55 -5.98
CA LEU A 273 1.04 18.21 -4.65
C LEU A 273 2.00 17.22 -3.95
N VAL A 274 2.36 16.13 -4.63
CA VAL A 274 3.33 15.15 -4.12
C VAL A 274 4.68 15.81 -3.82
N CYS A 275 5.19 16.63 -4.74
CA CYS A 275 6.46 17.32 -4.58
C CYS A 275 6.48 18.28 -3.38
N LEU A 276 5.43 19.09 -3.20
CA LEU A 276 5.31 20.01 -2.07
C LEU A 276 5.21 19.27 -0.73
N ALA A 277 4.43 18.18 -0.68
CA ALA A 277 4.31 17.37 0.52
C ALA A 277 5.65 16.71 0.91
N MET A 278 6.44 16.27 -0.07
CA MET A 278 7.71 15.56 0.14
C MET A 278 8.96 16.45 0.18
N ILE A 279 8.82 17.77 0.00
CA ILE A 279 9.98 18.67 -0.20
C ILE A 279 11.00 18.62 0.96
N LYS A 280 10.54 18.51 2.21
CA LYS A 280 11.39 18.31 3.40
C LYS A 280 11.42 16.85 3.90
N GLY A 281 11.01 15.89 3.06
CA GLY A 281 10.86 14.48 3.43
C GLY A 281 9.87 14.26 4.58
N ILE A 282 10.21 13.32 5.47
CA ILE A 282 9.38 12.90 6.61
C ILE A 282 8.91 14.04 7.53
N LYS A 283 9.67 15.15 7.62
CA LYS A 283 9.29 16.31 8.45
C LYS A 283 8.08 17.07 7.88
N SER A 284 7.88 17.03 6.57
CA SER A 284 6.73 17.65 5.88
C SER A 284 5.63 16.63 5.65
N SER A 285 5.96 15.49 5.03
CA SER A 285 4.97 14.45 4.73
C SER A 285 4.32 13.90 5.99
N GLY A 286 5.06 13.77 7.09
CA GLY A 286 4.55 13.39 8.40
C GLY A 286 3.42 14.28 8.92
N LYS A 287 3.40 15.57 8.57
CA LYS A 287 2.32 16.48 8.98
C LYS A 287 1.08 16.30 8.11
N VAL A 288 1.28 16.15 6.81
CA VAL A 288 0.21 15.91 5.83
C VAL A 288 -0.52 14.59 6.12
N MET A 289 0.23 13.57 6.57
CA MET A 289 -0.32 12.24 6.83
C MET A 289 -1.38 12.22 7.93
N TYR A 290 -1.34 13.11 8.93
CA TYR A 290 -2.41 13.20 9.94
C TYR A 290 -3.80 13.38 9.31
N PHE A 291 -3.91 14.27 8.32
CA PHE A 291 -5.16 14.46 7.61
C PHE A 291 -5.37 13.36 6.56
N SER A 292 -4.34 13.10 5.74
CA SER A 292 -4.44 12.19 4.59
C SER A 292 -4.77 10.75 4.98
N SER A 293 -4.31 10.27 6.14
CA SER A 293 -4.57 8.90 6.59
C SER A 293 -5.90 8.77 7.37
N LEU A 294 -6.33 9.80 8.09
CA LEU A 294 -7.54 9.75 8.93
C LEU A 294 -8.82 10.11 8.17
N PHE A 295 -8.74 11.08 7.26
CA PHE A 295 -9.90 11.55 6.50
C PHE A 295 -10.62 10.42 5.73
N PRO A 296 -9.92 9.48 5.06
CA PRO A 296 -10.57 8.37 4.39
C PRO A 296 -11.46 7.50 5.30
N TYR A 297 -11.06 7.27 6.55
CA TYR A 297 -11.86 6.49 7.49
C TYR A 297 -13.17 7.21 7.85
N LEU A 298 -13.12 8.53 8.06
CA LEU A 298 -14.32 9.33 8.28
C LEU A 298 -15.27 9.20 7.10
N VAL A 299 -14.75 9.35 5.87
CA VAL A 299 -15.57 9.24 4.66
C VAL A 299 -16.18 7.84 4.51
N LEU A 300 -15.39 6.77 4.69
CA LEU A 300 -15.90 5.39 4.61
C LEU A 300 -17.02 5.12 5.62
N ILE A 301 -16.88 5.60 6.87
CA ILE A 301 -17.93 5.44 7.89
C ILE A 301 -19.19 6.24 7.50
N CYS A 302 -19.04 7.48 7.05
CA CYS A 302 -20.18 8.29 6.59
C CYS A 302 -20.90 7.63 5.41
N PHE A 303 -20.17 7.09 4.42
CA PHE A 303 -20.74 6.36 3.31
C PHE A 303 -21.42 5.06 3.75
N LEU A 304 -20.85 4.32 4.71
CA LEU A 304 -21.47 3.12 5.24
C LEU A 304 -22.83 3.44 5.87
N VAL A 305 -22.87 4.42 6.78
CA VAL A 305 -24.10 4.86 7.44
C VAL A 305 -25.12 5.31 6.40
N ARG A 306 -24.70 6.11 5.42
CA ARG A 306 -25.60 6.58 4.36
C ARG A 306 -26.14 5.44 3.51
N ALA A 307 -25.29 4.51 3.09
CA ALA A 307 -25.67 3.39 2.24
C ALA A 307 -26.63 2.43 2.95
N LEU A 308 -26.41 2.16 4.24
CA LEU A 308 -27.30 1.31 5.04
C LEU A 308 -28.70 1.90 5.24
N LEU A 309 -28.84 3.23 5.21
CA LEU A 309 -30.13 3.92 5.27
C LEU A 309 -30.89 3.89 3.93
N LEU A 310 -30.27 3.46 2.85
CA LEU A 310 -30.88 3.39 1.52
C LEU A 310 -31.47 2.01 1.23
N GLU A 311 -32.60 1.98 0.53
CA GLU A 311 -33.30 0.75 0.15
C GLU A 311 -32.49 -0.13 -0.82
N GLY A 312 -32.39 -1.42 -0.52
CA GLY A 312 -31.72 -2.40 -1.37
C GLY A 312 -30.22 -2.59 -1.08
N SER A 313 -29.63 -1.79 -0.20
CA SER A 313 -28.21 -1.92 0.21
C SER A 313 -27.88 -3.28 0.81
N MET A 314 -28.81 -3.84 1.61
CA MET A 314 -28.65 -5.17 2.22
C MET A 314 -28.53 -6.32 1.21
N VAL A 315 -29.05 -6.16 -0.01
CA VAL A 315 -28.93 -7.19 -1.07
C VAL A 315 -27.47 -7.35 -1.47
N GLY A 316 -26.76 -6.24 -1.67
CA GLY A 316 -25.34 -6.25 -1.99
C GLY A 316 -24.48 -6.81 -0.85
N ILE A 317 -24.80 -6.47 0.41
CA ILE A 317 -24.08 -7.03 1.58
C ILE A 317 -24.31 -8.54 1.69
N ARG A 318 -25.54 -9.03 1.49
CA ARG A 318 -25.80 -10.48 1.45
C ARG A 318 -25.05 -11.16 0.31
N HIS A 319 -24.99 -10.52 -0.86
CA HIS A 319 -24.21 -11.00 -1.99
C HIS A 319 -22.71 -11.09 -1.65
N MET A 320 -22.15 -10.09 -0.96
CA MET A 320 -20.78 -10.14 -0.45
C MET A 320 -20.55 -11.36 0.45
N PHE A 321 -21.44 -11.64 1.40
CA PHE A 321 -21.23 -12.73 2.36
C PHE A 321 -21.70 -14.11 1.90
N THR A 322 -22.20 -14.26 0.68
CA THR A 322 -22.58 -15.57 0.13
C THR A 322 -21.35 -16.27 -0.43
N PRO A 323 -20.77 -17.28 0.26
CA PRO A 323 -19.48 -17.82 -0.11
C PRO A 323 -19.63 -18.85 -1.25
N LYS A 324 -18.90 -18.64 -2.35
CA LYS A 324 -18.78 -19.64 -3.43
C LYS A 324 -17.47 -20.41 -3.29
N LEU A 325 -17.47 -21.42 -2.41
CA LEU A 325 -16.26 -22.15 -2.02
C LEU A 325 -15.58 -22.89 -3.17
N GLU A 326 -16.34 -23.29 -4.19
CA GLU A 326 -15.84 -23.99 -5.38
C GLU A 326 -14.78 -23.17 -6.14
N ILE A 327 -14.94 -21.85 -6.17
CA ILE A 327 -14.03 -20.94 -6.88
C ILE A 327 -12.65 -20.90 -6.21
N MET A 328 -12.56 -21.18 -4.89
CA MET A 328 -11.27 -21.20 -4.17
C MET A 328 -10.35 -22.35 -4.57
N LEU A 329 -10.85 -23.35 -5.28
CA LEU A 329 -10.03 -24.44 -5.83
C LEU A 329 -9.18 -23.97 -7.01
N GLU A 330 -9.52 -22.84 -7.62
CA GLU A 330 -8.75 -22.28 -8.72
C GLU A 330 -7.43 -21.65 -8.22
N PRO A 331 -6.26 -22.04 -8.77
CA PRO A 331 -4.97 -21.45 -8.40
C PRO A 331 -4.90 -19.93 -8.59
N LYS A 332 -5.70 -19.40 -9.52
CA LYS A 332 -5.82 -17.96 -9.80
C LYS A 332 -6.27 -17.17 -8.58
N VAL A 333 -7.19 -17.70 -7.76
CA VAL A 333 -7.70 -17.01 -6.57
C VAL A 333 -6.60 -16.78 -5.55
N TRP A 334 -5.77 -17.79 -5.31
CA TRP A 334 -4.64 -17.71 -4.38
C TRP A 334 -3.55 -16.77 -4.88
N LYS A 335 -3.29 -16.76 -6.19
CA LYS A 335 -2.38 -15.82 -6.82
C LYS A 335 -2.86 -14.37 -6.66
N ASP A 336 -4.13 -14.10 -6.95
CA ASP A 336 -4.73 -12.77 -6.84
C ASP A 336 -4.74 -12.30 -5.37
N ALA A 337 -5.03 -13.20 -4.43
CA ALA A 337 -4.95 -12.93 -2.99
C ALA A 337 -3.53 -12.60 -2.52
N ALA A 338 -2.52 -13.36 -2.95
CA ALA A 338 -1.12 -13.11 -2.60
C ALA A 338 -0.65 -11.76 -3.16
N THR A 339 -0.95 -11.51 -4.43
CA THR A 339 -0.65 -10.24 -5.09
C THR A 339 -1.27 -9.07 -4.33
N GLN A 340 -2.55 -9.19 -3.94
CA GLN A 340 -3.23 -8.18 -3.15
C GLN A 340 -2.55 -7.95 -1.79
N VAL A 341 -2.06 -8.99 -1.09
CA VAL A 341 -1.32 -8.83 0.17
C VAL A 341 -0.03 -8.03 -0.05
N PHE A 342 0.73 -8.31 -1.11
CA PHE A 342 1.97 -7.59 -1.38
C PHE A 342 1.75 -6.11 -1.69
N PHE A 343 0.81 -5.82 -2.59
CA PHE A 343 0.47 -4.43 -2.92
C PHE A 343 -0.15 -3.68 -1.73
N ALA A 344 -0.97 -4.34 -0.91
CA ALA A 344 -1.63 -3.68 0.22
C ALA A 344 -0.69 -3.45 1.42
N LEU A 345 0.38 -4.24 1.59
CA LEU A 345 1.37 -3.97 2.64
C LEU A 345 2.58 -3.18 2.13
N GLY A 346 2.74 -3.03 0.82
CA GLY A 346 3.89 -2.36 0.22
C GLY A 346 5.18 -3.17 0.37
N LEU A 347 5.10 -4.50 0.28
CA LEU A 347 6.25 -5.42 0.40
C LEU A 347 7.13 -5.38 -0.86
N GLY A 348 8.45 -5.36 -0.68
CA GLY A 348 9.45 -5.35 -1.75
C GLY A 348 9.63 -3.99 -2.47
N PHE A 349 8.85 -2.96 -2.10
CA PHE A 349 8.98 -1.61 -2.68
C PHE A 349 10.12 -0.79 -2.05
N GLY A 350 10.67 -1.24 -0.90
CA GLY A 350 11.69 -0.51 -0.14
C GLY A 350 11.17 0.70 0.65
N GLY A 351 9.91 1.12 0.46
CA GLY A 351 9.28 2.19 1.23
C GLY A 351 9.13 1.86 2.72
N VAL A 352 8.77 0.60 3.04
CA VAL A 352 8.65 0.10 4.43
C VAL A 352 9.99 0.18 5.15
N ILE A 353 11.06 -0.31 4.50
CA ILE A 353 12.45 -0.24 4.98
C ILE A 353 12.87 1.23 5.18
N ALA A 354 12.53 2.11 4.22
CA ALA A 354 12.84 3.53 4.33
C ALA A 354 12.18 4.19 5.55
N PHE A 355 10.88 3.98 5.76
CA PHE A 355 10.16 4.56 6.91
C PHE A 355 10.63 4.02 8.27
N SER A 356 10.89 2.71 8.38
CA SER A 356 11.35 2.11 9.64
C SER A 356 12.76 2.54 10.01
N SER A 357 13.59 2.86 9.02
CA SER A 357 14.98 3.25 9.23
C SER A 357 15.17 4.65 9.87
N TYR A 358 14.11 5.46 9.86
CA TYR A 358 14.02 6.73 10.59
C TYR A 358 13.54 6.57 12.05
N ASN A 359 13.17 5.35 12.46
CA ASN A 359 12.66 5.07 13.80
C ASN A 359 13.79 4.84 14.81
N LYS A 360 13.46 4.93 16.10
CA LYS A 360 14.39 4.58 17.19
C LYS A 360 14.67 3.07 17.18
N ARG A 361 15.90 2.69 17.50
CA ARG A 361 16.34 1.28 17.42
C ARG A 361 15.61 0.34 18.37
N ASN A 362 15.18 0.84 19.54
CA ASN A 362 14.45 0.10 20.57
C ASN A 362 12.93 0.14 20.41
N ASN A 363 12.41 0.70 19.30
CA ASN A 363 10.97 0.73 19.08
C ASN A 363 10.45 -0.69 18.78
N ASN A 364 9.25 -1.00 19.27
CA ASN A 364 8.63 -2.32 19.09
C ASN A 364 8.08 -2.49 17.66
N CYS A 365 8.95 -2.85 16.71
CA CYS A 365 8.58 -3.07 15.32
C CYS A 365 7.68 -4.29 15.10
N HIS A 366 7.67 -5.28 16.01
CA HIS A 366 6.76 -6.42 15.93
C HIS A 366 5.30 -6.00 16.15
N PHE A 367 5.05 -5.21 17.20
CA PHE A 367 3.71 -4.67 17.46
C PHE A 367 3.23 -3.79 16.30
N ASP A 368 4.12 -2.93 15.80
CA ASP A 368 3.80 -2.04 14.69
C ASP A 368 3.46 -2.83 13.41
N ALA A 369 4.18 -3.93 13.13
CA ALA A 369 3.92 -4.81 11.99
C ALA A 369 2.52 -5.45 12.04
N VAL A 370 2.17 -6.02 13.19
CA VAL A 370 0.86 -6.66 13.40
C VAL A 370 -0.26 -5.62 13.36
N LEU A 371 -0.08 -4.47 14.02
CA LEU A 371 -1.07 -3.40 14.07
C LEU A 371 -1.40 -2.85 12.68
N VAL A 372 -0.38 -2.47 11.89
CA VAL A 372 -0.59 -1.92 10.54
C VAL A 372 -1.25 -2.95 9.62
N SER A 373 -0.82 -4.21 9.70
CA SER A 373 -1.41 -5.30 8.89
C SER A 373 -2.88 -5.54 9.22
N LEU A 374 -3.25 -5.51 10.51
CA LEU A 374 -4.65 -5.64 10.94
C LEU A 374 -5.48 -4.44 10.54
N ILE A 375 -4.97 -3.21 10.71
CA ILE A 375 -5.65 -1.99 10.25
C ILE A 375 -5.91 -2.10 8.75
N ASN A 376 -4.92 -2.48 7.94
CA ASN A 376 -5.09 -2.66 6.50
C ASN A 376 -6.16 -3.71 6.15
N PHE A 377 -6.18 -4.86 6.84
CA PHE A 377 -7.21 -5.88 6.65
C PHE A 377 -8.62 -5.35 6.96
N PHE A 378 -8.82 -4.78 8.16
CA PHE A 378 -10.12 -4.26 8.56
C PHE A 378 -10.57 -3.09 7.67
N THR A 379 -9.64 -2.26 7.20
CA THR A 379 -9.94 -1.19 6.24
C THR A 379 -10.42 -1.75 4.91
N SER A 380 -9.78 -2.82 4.42
CA SER A 380 -10.20 -3.50 3.18
C SER A 380 -11.60 -4.10 3.31
N VAL A 381 -11.91 -4.72 4.45
CA VAL A 381 -13.25 -5.27 4.75
C VAL A 381 -14.28 -4.15 4.86
N LEU A 382 -13.96 -3.05 5.55
CA LEU A 382 -14.84 -1.88 5.68
C LEU A 382 -15.14 -1.24 4.31
N ALA A 383 -14.11 -1.01 3.50
CA ALA A 383 -14.28 -0.47 2.16
C ALA A 383 -15.10 -1.40 1.26
N THR A 384 -14.90 -2.71 1.36
CA THR A 384 -15.71 -3.71 0.65
C THR A 384 -17.16 -3.65 1.08
N LEU A 385 -17.44 -3.57 2.38
CA LEU A 385 -18.80 -3.45 2.90
C LEU A 385 -19.50 -2.20 2.35
N VAL A 386 -18.80 -1.05 2.33
CA VAL A 386 -19.30 0.20 1.73
C VAL A 386 -19.62 0.01 0.24
N VAL A 387 -18.67 -0.53 -0.53
CA VAL A 387 -18.84 -0.74 -1.97
C VAL A 387 -20.03 -1.65 -2.26
N PHE A 388 -20.13 -2.80 -1.60
CA PHE A 388 -21.24 -3.73 -1.83
C PHE A 388 -22.58 -3.15 -1.37
N ALA A 389 -22.64 -2.36 -0.29
CA ALA A 389 -23.86 -1.67 0.12
C ALA A 389 -24.33 -0.66 -0.95
N VAL A 390 -23.40 0.12 -1.53
CA VAL A 390 -23.69 1.08 -2.60
C VAL A 390 -24.08 0.38 -3.90
N LEU A 391 -23.39 -0.71 -4.27
CA LEU A 391 -23.76 -1.52 -5.43
C LEU A 391 -25.12 -2.20 -5.28
N GLY A 392 -25.48 -2.66 -4.07
CA GLY A 392 -26.81 -3.21 -3.77
C GLY A 392 -27.92 -2.18 -3.97
N PHE A 393 -27.71 -0.96 -3.48
CA PHE A 393 -28.61 0.17 -3.73
C PHE A 393 -28.73 0.49 -5.23
N LYS A 394 -27.60 0.56 -5.94
CA LYS A 394 -27.57 0.80 -7.39
C LYS A 394 -28.36 -0.27 -8.15
N ALA A 395 -28.09 -1.54 -7.87
CA ALA A 395 -28.78 -2.66 -8.52
C ALA A 395 -30.30 -2.58 -8.29
N ASN A 396 -30.74 -2.29 -7.06
CA ASN A 396 -32.16 -2.12 -6.74
C ASN A 396 -32.82 -0.98 -7.53
N ILE A 397 -32.19 0.19 -7.64
CA ILE A 397 -32.72 1.30 -8.45
C ILE A 397 -32.78 0.95 -9.93
N MET A 398 -31.71 0.37 -10.47
CA MET A 398 -31.65 0.03 -11.89
C MET A 398 -32.67 -1.04 -12.26
N THR A 399 -32.84 -2.06 -11.42
CA THR A 399 -33.89 -3.07 -11.57
C THR A 399 -35.28 -2.44 -11.55
N LYS A 400 -35.60 -1.56 -10.59
CA LYS A 400 -36.90 -0.86 -10.55
C LYS A 400 -37.14 -0.04 -11.83
N LYS A 401 -36.12 0.65 -12.36
CA LYS A 401 -36.21 1.42 -13.62
C LYS A 401 -36.41 0.53 -14.85
N CYS A 402 -35.72 -0.61 -14.90
CA CYS A 402 -35.88 -1.63 -15.94
C CYS A 402 -37.32 -2.17 -15.96
N VAL A 403 -37.83 -2.57 -14.78
CA VAL A 403 -39.21 -3.06 -14.61
C VAL A 403 -40.22 -2.02 -15.07
N PHE A 404 -40.09 -0.76 -14.63
CA PHE A 404 -41.00 0.31 -15.04
C PHE A 404 -41.03 0.51 -16.57
N THR A 405 -39.86 0.49 -17.21
CA THR A 405 -39.74 0.67 -18.67
C THR A 405 -40.36 -0.51 -19.41
N ASN A 406 -40.08 -1.74 -18.97
CA ASN A 406 -40.57 -2.94 -19.63
C ASN A 406 -42.07 -3.15 -19.40
N VAL A 407 -42.61 -2.81 -18.23
CA VAL A 407 -44.05 -2.78 -17.99
C VAL A 407 -44.75 -1.80 -18.94
N GLY A 408 -44.18 -0.61 -19.14
CA GLY A 408 -44.71 0.35 -20.14
C GLY A 408 -44.68 -0.21 -21.57
N ARG A 409 -43.63 -0.94 -21.93
CA ARG A 409 -43.53 -1.64 -23.23
C ARG A 409 -44.58 -2.75 -23.36
N VAL A 410 -44.72 -3.61 -22.34
CA VAL A 410 -45.74 -4.67 -22.31
C VAL A 410 -47.13 -4.07 -22.46
N GLN A 411 -47.44 -3.01 -21.71
CA GLN A 411 -48.71 -2.31 -21.80
C GLN A 411 -48.97 -1.75 -23.21
N SER A 412 -47.95 -1.22 -23.89
CA SER A 412 -48.09 -0.72 -25.27
C SER A 412 -48.32 -1.83 -26.32
N MET A 413 -47.89 -3.07 -26.02
CA MET A 413 -48.03 -4.23 -26.91
C MET A 413 -49.21 -5.14 -26.55
N LEU A 414 -49.93 -4.82 -25.47
CA LEU A 414 -51.07 -5.58 -24.98
C LEU A 414 -52.21 -5.54 -26.01
N GLY A 415 -52.72 -6.71 -26.37
CA GLY A 415 -53.78 -6.88 -27.37
C GLY A 415 -53.31 -6.92 -28.84
N SER A 416 -52.00 -6.71 -29.11
CA SER A 416 -51.42 -6.87 -30.46
C SER A 416 -50.48 -8.07 -30.55
N ARG A 417 -49.39 -8.04 -29.75
CA ARG A 417 -48.38 -9.10 -29.69
C ARG A 417 -48.44 -9.90 -28.40
N ILE A 418 -48.93 -9.29 -27.31
CA ILE A 418 -49.06 -9.94 -26.00
C ILE A 418 -50.55 -10.02 -25.65
N ASN A 419 -51.06 -11.22 -25.38
CA ASN A 419 -52.44 -11.44 -24.96
C ASN A 419 -52.55 -11.43 -23.42
N ASP A 420 -53.69 -10.98 -22.89
CA ASP A 420 -53.98 -10.99 -21.44
C ASP A 420 -53.82 -12.39 -20.81
N SER A 421 -54.07 -13.46 -21.56
CA SER A 421 -53.90 -14.85 -21.08
C SER A 421 -52.46 -15.24 -20.78
N MET A 422 -51.47 -14.45 -21.22
CA MET A 422 -50.05 -14.69 -20.97
C MET A 422 -49.58 -14.04 -19.66
N ILE A 423 -50.41 -13.23 -19.02
CA ILE A 423 -50.07 -12.46 -17.83
C ILE A 423 -50.70 -13.13 -16.60
N PRO A 424 -49.92 -13.40 -15.55
CA PRO A 424 -50.47 -13.93 -14.31
C PRO A 424 -51.60 -13.05 -13.75
N PRO A 425 -52.75 -13.62 -13.34
CA PRO A 425 -53.96 -12.87 -13.00
C PRO A 425 -53.86 -12.01 -11.74
N HIS A 426 -52.81 -12.18 -10.93
CA HIS A 426 -52.55 -11.37 -9.74
C HIS A 426 -51.81 -10.06 -10.02
N ILE A 427 -51.29 -9.87 -11.25
CA ILE A 427 -50.44 -8.73 -11.59
C ILE A 427 -51.29 -7.59 -12.14
N ASN A 428 -51.31 -6.48 -11.40
CA ASN A 428 -51.90 -5.22 -11.86
C ASN A 428 -50.81 -4.26 -12.33
N PHE A 429 -50.98 -3.66 -13.51
CA PHE A 429 -49.99 -2.77 -14.13
C PHE A 429 -49.71 -1.45 -13.39
N THR A 430 -50.52 -1.10 -12.39
CA THR A 430 -50.38 0.15 -11.63
C THR A 430 -49.23 0.13 -10.62
N ASN A 431 -48.87 -1.03 -10.07
CA ASN A 431 -47.76 -1.15 -9.13
C ASN A 431 -47.13 -2.55 -9.20
N VAL A 432 -46.29 -2.75 -10.21
CA VAL A 432 -45.62 -4.04 -10.47
C VAL A 432 -44.31 -4.08 -9.68
N THR A 433 -44.15 -5.08 -8.81
CA THR A 433 -42.87 -5.34 -8.12
C THR A 433 -41.87 -6.03 -9.05
N PRO A 434 -40.55 -5.97 -8.78
CA PRO A 434 -39.56 -6.73 -9.54
C PRO A 434 -39.85 -8.24 -9.58
N GLU A 435 -40.37 -8.80 -8.49
CA GLU A 435 -40.75 -10.21 -8.39
C GLU A 435 -41.96 -10.54 -9.28
N ASP A 436 -42.96 -9.67 -9.29
CA ASP A 436 -44.14 -9.81 -10.18
C ASP A 436 -43.70 -9.72 -11.65
N TYR A 437 -42.83 -8.76 -11.98
CA TYR A 437 -42.28 -8.64 -13.32
C TYR A 437 -41.50 -9.89 -13.74
N TRP A 438 -40.68 -10.46 -12.86
CA TRP A 438 -39.94 -11.68 -13.16
C TRP A 438 -40.86 -12.86 -13.50
N GLN A 439 -41.97 -13.00 -12.77
CA GLN A 439 -42.99 -14.02 -13.07
C GLN A 439 -43.66 -13.75 -14.42
N MET A 440 -44.07 -12.51 -14.69
CA MET A 440 -44.64 -12.10 -15.97
C MET A 440 -43.67 -12.36 -17.14
N TYR A 441 -42.41 -11.98 -16.98
CA TYR A 441 -41.36 -12.21 -17.97
C TYR A 441 -41.12 -13.71 -18.21
N GLY A 442 -41.09 -14.52 -17.15
CA GLY A 442 -40.99 -15.98 -17.25
C GLY A 442 -42.17 -16.59 -18.02
N SER A 443 -43.40 -16.13 -17.76
CA SER A 443 -44.59 -16.55 -18.50
C SER A 443 -44.49 -16.15 -19.98
N ILE A 444 -44.22 -14.88 -20.29
CA ILE A 444 -44.08 -14.40 -21.67
C ILE A 444 -42.98 -15.17 -22.43
N LYS A 445 -41.84 -15.40 -21.78
CA LYS A 445 -40.73 -16.19 -22.33
C LYS A 445 -41.15 -17.63 -22.65
N SER A 446 -41.97 -18.25 -21.80
CA SER A 446 -42.46 -19.61 -22.03
C SER A 446 -43.38 -19.72 -23.26
N PHE A 447 -44.15 -18.66 -23.56
CA PHE A 447 -45.04 -18.61 -24.73
C PHE A 447 -44.32 -18.23 -26.03
N HIS A 448 -43.37 -17.29 -25.98
CA HIS A 448 -42.69 -16.76 -27.18
C HIS A 448 -41.37 -17.46 -27.54
N GLY A 449 -40.77 -18.24 -26.64
CA GLY A 449 -39.54 -18.99 -26.92
C GLY A 449 -38.40 -18.10 -27.42
N SER A 450 -37.89 -18.38 -28.64
CA SER A 450 -36.77 -17.68 -29.28
C SER A 450 -37.12 -16.31 -29.88
N SER A 451 -38.41 -15.95 -30.03
CA SER A 451 -38.84 -14.63 -30.54
C SER A 451 -38.95 -13.56 -29.44
N LEU A 452 -38.35 -13.78 -28.27
CA LEU A 452 -38.36 -12.82 -27.16
C LEU A 452 -37.50 -11.58 -27.45
N GLU A 453 -36.43 -11.75 -28.22
CA GLU A 453 -35.53 -10.65 -28.61
C GLU A 453 -36.27 -9.61 -29.48
N ASP A 454 -37.23 -10.04 -30.29
CA ASP A 454 -38.07 -9.16 -31.13
C ASP A 454 -38.98 -8.23 -30.31
N LEU A 455 -39.27 -8.59 -29.06
CA LEU A 455 -40.10 -7.81 -28.14
C LEU A 455 -39.26 -6.76 -27.37
N GLY A 456 -37.92 -6.87 -27.38
CA GLY A 456 -37.04 -5.96 -26.66
C GLY A 456 -37.31 -5.90 -25.15
N LEU A 457 -37.74 -7.01 -24.56
CA LEU A 457 -37.96 -7.13 -23.11
C LEU A 457 -36.71 -7.69 -22.44
N GLU A 458 -36.25 -7.03 -21.38
CA GLU A 458 -35.11 -7.48 -20.59
C GLU A 458 -35.59 -8.24 -19.35
N ALA A 459 -34.77 -9.16 -18.84
CA ALA A 459 -35.13 -9.99 -17.69
C ALA A 459 -35.20 -9.19 -16.36
N CYS A 460 -34.54 -8.02 -16.30
CA CYS A 460 -34.47 -7.14 -15.13
C CYS A 460 -34.07 -7.85 -13.82
N ASP A 461 -33.16 -8.83 -13.85
CA ASP A 461 -32.73 -9.55 -12.66
C ASP A 461 -31.72 -8.73 -11.83
N ILE A 462 -32.02 -8.56 -10.54
CA ILE A 462 -31.12 -7.89 -9.59
C ILE A 462 -29.80 -8.64 -9.42
N GLN A 463 -29.81 -9.98 -9.53
CA GLN A 463 -28.60 -10.78 -9.38
C GLN A 463 -27.68 -10.62 -10.59
N GLU A 464 -28.24 -10.45 -11.79
CA GLU A 464 -27.49 -10.12 -13.00
C GLU A 464 -26.86 -8.73 -12.89
N GLU A 465 -27.61 -7.73 -12.41
CA GLU A 465 -27.06 -6.38 -12.16
C GLU A 465 -25.93 -6.39 -11.12
N LEU A 466 -26.06 -7.20 -10.05
CA LEU A 466 -25.00 -7.38 -9.06
C LEU A 466 -23.81 -8.17 -9.60
N ASN A 467 -24.00 -9.05 -10.57
CA ASN A 467 -22.91 -9.81 -11.20
C ASN A 467 -22.19 -9.02 -12.30
N LYS A 468 -22.70 -7.84 -12.72
CA LYS A 468 -21.99 -6.95 -13.65
C LYS A 468 -20.75 -6.37 -12.95
N VAL A 469 -19.63 -7.10 -13.09
CA VAL A 469 -18.37 -6.72 -12.46
C VAL A 469 -17.68 -5.64 -13.29
N VAL A 470 -17.61 -4.42 -12.74
CA VAL A 470 -16.78 -3.36 -13.32
C VAL A 470 -15.34 -3.51 -12.84
N GLN A 471 -14.39 -3.65 -13.76
CA GLN A 471 -13.00 -3.93 -13.43
C GLN A 471 -12.21 -2.67 -13.05
N GLY A 472 -11.33 -2.81 -12.05
CA GLY A 472 -10.31 -1.82 -11.73
C GLY A 472 -10.90 -0.44 -11.44
N THR A 473 -10.43 0.57 -12.17
CA THR A 473 -10.82 1.97 -11.97
C THR A 473 -12.28 2.26 -12.33
N GLY A 474 -12.90 1.47 -13.20
CA GLY A 474 -14.30 1.64 -13.55
C GLY A 474 -15.25 1.47 -12.35
N LEU A 475 -14.87 0.68 -11.33
CA LEU A 475 -15.67 0.54 -10.12
C LEU A 475 -15.87 1.89 -9.41
N ALA A 476 -14.82 2.71 -9.34
CA ALA A 476 -14.90 4.04 -8.72
C ALA A 476 -15.48 5.10 -9.66
N PHE A 477 -15.02 5.17 -10.91
CA PHE A 477 -15.34 6.26 -11.84
C PHE A 477 -16.59 6.03 -12.71
N ILE A 478 -17.18 4.83 -12.67
CA ILE A 478 -18.42 4.50 -13.38
C ILE A 478 -19.48 4.05 -12.37
N ALA A 479 -19.27 2.90 -11.72
CA ALA A 479 -20.31 2.28 -10.89
C ALA A 479 -20.63 3.11 -9.65
N PHE A 480 -19.61 3.56 -8.92
CA PHE A 480 -19.80 4.36 -7.69
C PHE A 480 -20.33 5.76 -8.00
N THR A 481 -19.82 6.42 -9.06
CA THR A 481 -20.34 7.71 -9.52
C THR A 481 -21.80 7.67 -9.95
N GLU A 482 -22.22 6.58 -10.59
CA GLU A 482 -23.61 6.37 -10.99
C GLU A 482 -24.51 6.15 -9.78
N ALA A 483 -24.03 5.43 -8.76
CA ALA A 483 -24.79 5.32 -7.52
C ALA A 483 -24.95 6.68 -6.81
N MET A 484 -23.89 7.51 -6.79
CA MET A 484 -23.90 8.83 -6.14
C MET A 484 -24.86 9.82 -6.80
N THR A 485 -25.13 9.73 -8.11
CA THR A 485 -26.12 10.61 -8.77
C THR A 485 -27.54 10.40 -8.26
N HIS A 486 -27.80 9.25 -7.64
CA HIS A 486 -29.10 8.95 -7.02
C HIS A 486 -29.16 9.30 -5.53
N PHE A 487 -28.07 9.81 -4.94
CA PHE A 487 -28.09 10.29 -3.56
C PHE A 487 -28.67 11.71 -3.51
N PRO A 488 -29.48 12.04 -2.48
CA PRO A 488 -29.83 13.43 -2.21
C PRO A 488 -28.55 14.21 -1.87
N ALA A 489 -28.46 15.44 -2.35
CA ALA A 489 -27.23 16.24 -2.33
C ALA A 489 -26.04 15.51 -2.97
N SER A 490 -26.23 14.99 -4.19
CA SER A 490 -25.20 14.25 -4.95
C SER A 490 -23.85 14.98 -5.07
N PRO A 491 -23.76 16.33 -5.21
CA PRO A 491 -22.47 17.02 -5.26
C PRO A 491 -21.65 16.85 -3.97
N PHE A 492 -22.30 16.91 -2.79
CA PHE A 492 -21.62 16.77 -1.49
C PHE A 492 -20.93 15.40 -1.36
N TRP A 493 -21.66 14.31 -1.67
CA TRP A 493 -21.11 12.96 -1.60
C TRP A 493 -19.99 12.75 -2.62
N SER A 494 -20.12 13.34 -3.82
CA SER A 494 -19.08 13.28 -4.84
C SER A 494 -17.78 13.98 -4.38
N VAL A 495 -17.87 15.19 -3.81
CA VAL A 495 -16.70 15.91 -3.27
C VAL A 495 -16.00 15.08 -2.19
N MET A 496 -16.75 14.53 -1.23
CA MET A 496 -16.20 13.70 -0.16
C MET A 496 -15.51 12.44 -0.69
N PHE A 497 -16.14 11.75 -1.66
CA PHE A 497 -15.60 10.53 -2.25
C PHE A 497 -14.30 10.78 -3.03
N PHE A 498 -14.27 11.77 -3.93
CA PHE A 498 -13.07 12.03 -4.71
C PHE A 498 -11.94 12.64 -3.87
N LEU A 499 -12.27 13.44 -2.85
CA LEU A 499 -11.26 13.90 -1.89
C LEU A 499 -10.69 12.74 -1.06
N MET A 500 -11.51 11.76 -0.69
CA MET A 500 -11.01 10.52 -0.06
C MET A 500 -10.05 9.78 -0.99
N LEU A 501 -10.40 9.58 -2.27
CA LEU A 501 -9.53 8.90 -3.23
C LEU A 501 -8.20 9.62 -3.41
N VAL A 502 -8.20 10.96 -3.51
CA VAL A 502 -6.97 11.75 -3.57
C VAL A 502 -6.10 11.50 -2.32
N ASN A 503 -6.66 11.57 -1.11
CA ASN A 503 -5.90 11.36 0.13
C ASN A 503 -5.36 9.92 0.28
N LEU A 504 -6.13 8.91 -0.15
CA LEU A 504 -5.65 7.52 -0.19
C LEU A 504 -4.50 7.33 -1.19
N GLY A 505 -4.59 7.95 -2.36
CA GLY A 505 -3.51 7.92 -3.34
C GLY A 505 -2.25 8.62 -2.84
N LEU A 506 -2.39 9.79 -2.21
CA LEU A 506 -1.26 10.56 -1.67
C LEU A 506 -0.49 9.79 -0.60
N GLY A 507 -1.18 9.07 0.30
CA GLY A 507 -0.55 8.23 1.32
C GLY A 507 0.39 7.19 0.71
N SER A 508 -0.09 6.41 -0.27
CA SER A 508 0.72 5.41 -0.97
C SER A 508 1.89 6.05 -1.74
N MET A 509 1.66 7.23 -2.34
CA MET A 509 2.69 7.94 -3.10
C MET A 509 3.83 8.46 -2.22
N PHE A 510 3.55 8.87 -0.97
CA PHE A 510 4.60 9.30 -0.06
C PHE A 510 5.58 8.16 0.27
N GLY A 511 5.08 6.95 0.55
CA GLY A 511 5.95 5.80 0.82
C GLY A 511 6.70 5.32 -0.44
N THR A 512 6.05 5.35 -1.60
CA THR A 512 6.70 4.99 -2.87
C THR A 512 7.84 5.95 -3.22
N ILE A 513 7.60 7.27 -3.11
CA ILE A 513 8.62 8.29 -3.37
C ILE A 513 9.73 8.27 -2.31
N GLU A 514 9.42 8.05 -1.02
CA GLU A 514 10.47 7.93 0.00
C GLU A 514 11.33 6.66 -0.20
N GLY A 515 10.72 5.57 -0.69
CA GLY A 515 11.41 4.36 -1.12
C GLY A 515 12.42 4.61 -2.24
N ILE A 516 12.13 5.55 -3.16
CA ILE A 516 13.03 5.98 -4.23
C ILE A 516 14.08 6.99 -3.72
N LEU A 517 13.65 8.00 -2.95
CA LEU A 517 14.52 9.10 -2.52
C LEU A 517 15.56 8.66 -1.50
N THR A 518 15.19 7.81 -0.54
CA THR A 518 16.10 7.43 0.55
C THR A 518 17.39 6.80 0.03
N PRO A 519 17.35 5.80 -0.87
CA PRO A 519 18.58 5.16 -1.31
C PRO A 519 19.41 6.03 -2.28
N LEU A 520 18.77 6.96 -3.01
CA LEU A 520 19.51 7.99 -3.75
C LEU A 520 20.25 8.95 -2.84
N MET A 521 19.61 9.39 -1.76
CA MET A 521 20.24 10.27 -0.78
C MET A 521 21.41 9.57 -0.09
N ASP A 522 21.28 8.27 0.19
CA ASP A 522 22.37 7.49 0.81
C ASP A 522 23.57 7.31 -0.15
N THR A 523 23.34 7.37 -1.47
CA THR A 523 24.38 7.16 -2.50
C THR A 523 24.97 8.48 -3.02
N SER A 524 24.19 9.57 -3.00
CA SER A 524 24.56 10.86 -3.60
C SER A 524 24.51 11.99 -2.57
N LYS A 525 25.52 12.86 -2.56
CA LYS A 525 25.58 14.04 -1.66
C LYS A 525 24.70 15.22 -2.13
N ILE A 526 23.64 14.97 -2.88
CA ILE A 526 22.78 16.01 -3.45
C ILE A 526 21.78 16.47 -2.38
N ARG A 527 21.47 17.78 -2.34
CA ARG A 527 20.44 18.33 -1.45
C ARG A 527 19.08 17.66 -1.70
N LYS A 528 18.42 17.20 -0.62
CA LYS A 528 17.16 16.46 -0.66
C LYS A 528 16.09 17.19 -1.49
N GLU A 529 15.96 18.50 -1.32
CA GLU A 529 14.95 19.31 -1.99
C GLU A 529 15.11 19.28 -3.51
N LEU A 530 16.35 19.45 -3.99
CA LEU A 530 16.65 19.44 -5.43
C LEU A 530 16.42 18.04 -6.03
N LEU A 531 16.79 17.00 -5.27
CA LEU A 531 16.58 15.62 -5.67
C LEU A 531 15.08 15.29 -5.80
N THR A 532 14.28 15.66 -4.80
CA THR A 532 12.82 15.46 -4.82
C THR A 532 12.18 16.13 -6.03
N VAL A 533 12.52 17.39 -6.29
CA VAL A 533 11.99 18.13 -7.45
C VAL A 533 12.42 17.46 -8.75
N GLY A 534 13.69 17.06 -8.87
CA GLY A 534 14.21 16.38 -10.06
C GLY A 534 13.48 15.07 -10.36
N VAL A 535 13.26 14.23 -9.34
CA VAL A 535 12.51 12.97 -9.46
C VAL A 535 11.07 13.23 -9.88
N CYS A 536 10.38 14.21 -9.28
CA CYS A 536 8.99 14.53 -9.61
C CYS A 536 8.84 15.09 -11.03
N VAL A 537 9.75 15.95 -11.48
CA VAL A 537 9.73 16.52 -12.84
C VAL A 537 9.97 15.43 -13.90
N LEU A 538 10.90 14.52 -13.64
CA LEU A 538 11.14 13.39 -14.52
C LEU A 538 9.92 12.46 -14.56
N ALA A 539 9.34 12.15 -13.41
CA ALA A 539 8.16 11.31 -13.32
C ALA A 539 6.95 11.96 -14.00
N PHE A 540 6.77 13.27 -13.88
CA PHE A 540 5.76 14.01 -14.66
C PHE A 540 6.00 13.87 -16.17
N SER A 541 7.24 14.07 -16.63
CA SER A 541 7.59 14.03 -18.05
C SER A 541 7.33 12.67 -18.68
N ILE A 542 7.69 11.58 -17.98
CA ILE A 542 7.39 10.21 -18.43
C ILE A 542 5.90 9.91 -18.29
N GLY A 543 5.26 10.42 -17.23
CA GLY A 543 3.84 10.22 -16.93
C GLY A 543 2.88 10.73 -18.00
N ILE A 544 3.30 11.66 -18.86
CA ILE A 544 2.51 12.18 -19.99
C ILE A 544 2.07 11.05 -20.94
N ILE A 545 2.83 9.95 -21.05
CA ILE A 545 2.44 8.80 -21.90
C ILE A 545 1.10 8.19 -21.49
N PHE A 546 0.80 8.16 -20.19
CA PHE A 546 -0.44 7.59 -19.65
C PHE A 546 -1.66 8.51 -19.82
N VAL A 547 -1.43 9.73 -20.31
CA VAL A 547 -2.47 10.75 -20.53
C VAL A 547 -2.86 10.88 -22.01
N GLN A 548 -2.31 10.00 -22.85
CA GLN A 548 -2.77 9.83 -24.23
C GLN A 548 -4.16 9.17 -24.26
N ARG A 549 -4.83 9.22 -25.41
CA ARG A 549 -6.14 8.55 -25.62
C ARG A 549 -6.10 7.04 -25.32
N SER A 550 -5.01 6.36 -25.68
CA SER A 550 -4.76 4.95 -25.35
C SER A 550 -4.13 4.74 -23.96
N GLY A 551 -3.95 5.81 -23.18
CA GLY A 551 -3.22 5.82 -21.91
C GLY A 551 -3.79 4.90 -20.83
N ASN A 552 -5.13 4.75 -20.78
CA ASN A 552 -5.79 3.83 -19.85
C ASN A 552 -5.40 2.35 -20.11
N TYR A 553 -5.19 1.97 -21.37
CA TYR A 553 -4.73 0.63 -21.74
C TYR A 553 -3.29 0.39 -21.29
N PHE A 554 -2.42 1.41 -21.39
CA PHE A 554 -1.09 1.35 -20.81
C PHE A 554 -1.16 1.19 -19.29
N VAL A 555 -1.96 2.00 -18.57
CA VAL A 555 -2.11 1.86 -17.11
C VAL A 555 -2.51 0.43 -16.72
N THR A 556 -3.48 -0.15 -17.42
CA THR A 556 -3.93 -1.54 -17.17
C THR A 556 -2.83 -2.56 -17.45
N MET A 557 -2.13 -2.43 -18.58
CA MET A 557 -1.02 -3.31 -18.95
C MET A 557 0.12 -3.30 -17.91
N PHE A 558 0.47 -2.11 -17.41
CA PHE A 558 1.52 -1.97 -16.42
C PHE A 558 1.10 -2.54 -15.05
N ASP A 559 -0.13 -2.30 -14.59
CA ASP A 559 -0.64 -2.83 -13.31
C ASP A 559 -0.74 -4.37 -13.32
N ASP A 560 -1.26 -4.96 -14.41
CA ASP A 560 -1.48 -6.40 -14.49
C ASP A 560 -0.18 -7.20 -14.65
N TYR A 561 0.73 -6.76 -15.53
CA TYR A 561 1.90 -7.56 -15.95
C TYR A 561 3.23 -7.04 -15.41
N SER A 562 3.46 -5.73 -15.42
CA SER A 562 4.82 -5.18 -15.18
C SER A 562 5.22 -5.14 -13.70
N ALA A 563 4.26 -5.08 -12.78
CA ALA A 563 4.54 -4.93 -11.37
C ALA A 563 4.53 -6.27 -10.59
N THR A 564 3.62 -7.20 -10.94
CA THR A 564 3.37 -8.42 -10.15
C THR A 564 4.54 -9.41 -10.10
N LEU A 565 5.09 -9.78 -11.27
CA LEU A 565 6.17 -10.79 -11.34
C LEU A 565 7.51 -10.30 -10.77
N PRO A 566 8.00 -9.08 -11.11
CA PRO A 566 9.21 -8.57 -10.50
C PRO A 566 9.10 -8.45 -8.99
N LEU A 567 7.96 -8.00 -8.47
CA LEU A 567 7.74 -7.86 -7.03
C LEU A 567 7.83 -9.21 -6.30
N LEU A 568 7.19 -10.26 -6.84
CA LEU A 568 7.29 -11.61 -6.30
C LEU A 568 8.75 -12.09 -6.20
N ILE A 569 9.54 -11.86 -7.25
CA ILE A 569 10.94 -12.25 -7.30
C ILE A 569 11.77 -11.48 -6.27
N VAL A 570 11.58 -10.16 -6.18
CA VAL A 570 12.27 -9.31 -5.19
C VAL A 570 11.98 -9.81 -3.77
N VAL A 571 10.72 -10.02 -3.42
CA VAL A 571 10.32 -10.47 -2.08
C VAL A 571 10.89 -11.86 -1.74
N ILE A 572 10.95 -12.78 -2.71
CA ILE A 572 11.61 -14.09 -2.53
C ILE A 572 13.09 -13.89 -2.17
N LEU A 573 13.78 -13.05 -2.95
CA LEU A 573 15.20 -12.79 -2.76
C LEU A 573 15.48 -12.10 -1.42
N GLU A 574 14.66 -11.11 -1.03
CA GLU A 574 14.77 -10.44 0.27
C GLU A 574 14.63 -11.42 1.43
N ASN A 575 13.63 -12.31 1.37
CA ASN A 575 13.41 -13.30 2.41
C ASN A 575 14.56 -14.32 2.47
N VAL A 576 15.04 -14.83 1.32
CA VAL A 576 16.19 -15.74 1.25
C VAL A 576 17.47 -15.06 1.76
N ALA A 577 17.68 -13.79 1.42
CA ALA A 577 18.81 -13.00 1.85
C ALA A 577 18.90 -12.88 3.38
N VAL A 578 17.78 -12.60 4.05
CA VAL A 578 17.77 -12.50 5.51
C VAL A 578 17.79 -13.88 6.16
N ALA A 579 16.96 -14.81 5.70
CA ALA A 579 16.82 -16.10 6.36
C ALA A 579 18.03 -17.02 6.18
N TRP A 580 18.64 -17.05 4.99
CA TRP A 580 19.71 -18.00 4.65
C TRP A 580 21.09 -17.36 4.54
N VAL A 581 21.20 -16.15 3.99
CA VAL A 581 22.52 -15.50 3.80
C VAL A 581 22.96 -14.73 5.03
N TYR A 582 22.10 -13.90 5.62
CA TYR A 582 22.38 -13.27 6.91
C TYR A 582 22.34 -14.27 8.07
N GLY A 583 21.47 -15.27 7.93
CA GLY A 583 21.23 -16.34 8.90
C GLY A 583 20.14 -15.97 9.89
N THR A 584 19.10 -16.82 9.96
CA THR A 584 17.96 -16.62 10.86
C THR A 584 18.36 -16.55 12.33
N ASP A 585 19.36 -17.33 12.76
CA ASP A 585 19.80 -17.36 14.17
C ASP A 585 20.36 -16.00 14.60
N LYS A 586 21.26 -15.43 13.78
CA LYS A 586 21.81 -14.09 13.99
C LYS A 586 20.73 -13.00 13.93
N PHE A 587 19.78 -13.13 12.99
CA PHE A 587 18.66 -12.20 12.90
C PHE A 587 17.77 -12.23 14.15
N PHE A 588 17.51 -13.42 14.71
CA PHE A 588 16.76 -13.56 15.96
C PHE A 588 17.49 -12.95 17.17
N GLU A 589 18.82 -13.05 17.22
CA GLU A 589 19.64 -12.37 18.22
C GLU A 589 19.54 -10.84 18.09
N ASP A 590 19.69 -10.31 16.87
CA ASP A 590 19.52 -8.89 16.60
C ASP A 590 18.13 -8.38 16.98
N LEU A 591 17.08 -9.18 16.73
CA LEU A 591 15.71 -8.86 17.14
C LEU A 591 15.55 -8.86 18.66
N LYS A 592 16.15 -9.82 19.36
CA LYS A 592 16.15 -9.88 20.83
C LYS A 592 16.82 -8.63 21.42
N ASP A 593 17.94 -8.22 20.83
CA ASP A 593 18.69 -7.03 21.24
C ASP A 593 17.90 -5.73 20.97
N MET A 594 17.13 -5.66 19.89
CA MET A 594 16.31 -4.48 19.57
C MET A 594 15.03 -4.38 20.38
N LEU A 595 14.32 -5.50 20.57
CA LEU A 595 13.00 -5.53 21.18
C LEU A 595 13.05 -5.71 22.70
N GLY A 596 14.17 -6.22 23.24
CA GLY A 596 14.30 -6.60 24.65
C GLY A 596 13.58 -7.91 25.00
N PHE A 597 12.79 -8.48 24.08
CA PHE A 597 12.16 -9.78 24.20
C PHE A 597 12.46 -10.64 22.98
N THR A 598 12.45 -11.96 23.15
CA THR A 598 12.61 -12.90 22.03
C THR A 598 11.29 -13.04 21.27
N PRO A 599 11.25 -12.77 19.94
CA PRO A 599 10.08 -13.06 19.13
C PRO A 599 9.66 -14.54 19.20
N TYR A 600 8.40 -14.81 18.91
CA TYR A 600 7.88 -16.18 18.88
C TYR A 600 8.64 -17.06 17.88
N ARG A 601 8.91 -18.31 18.26
CA ARG A 601 9.61 -19.29 17.42
C ARG A 601 8.87 -19.62 16.11
N CYS A 602 7.58 -19.30 15.99
CA CYS A 602 6.85 -19.46 14.73
C CYS A 602 7.49 -18.65 13.59
N TYR A 603 7.95 -17.41 13.84
CA TYR A 603 8.61 -16.58 12.83
C TYR A 603 9.88 -17.23 12.29
N TYR A 604 10.60 -17.98 13.13
CA TYR A 604 11.79 -18.72 12.71
C TYR A 604 11.47 -19.70 11.58
N TYR A 605 10.46 -20.55 11.79
CA TYR A 605 10.04 -21.53 10.80
C TYR A 605 9.32 -20.89 9.60
N LEU A 606 8.58 -19.80 9.83
CA LEU A 606 7.90 -19.05 8.78
C LEU A 606 8.90 -18.43 7.81
N TRP A 607 9.92 -17.72 8.28
CA TRP A 607 10.91 -17.10 7.39
C TRP A 607 11.82 -18.11 6.72
N LYS A 608 12.26 -19.14 7.45
CA LYS A 608 13.26 -20.10 6.96
C LYS A 608 12.69 -21.12 5.97
N TYR A 609 11.45 -21.59 6.19
CA TYR A 609 10.88 -22.71 5.41
C TYR A 609 9.54 -22.38 4.75
N ILE A 610 8.53 -21.97 5.52
CA ILE A 610 7.14 -21.88 5.00
C ILE A 610 7.00 -20.77 3.96
N THR A 611 7.42 -19.55 4.29
CA THR A 611 7.28 -18.38 3.40
C THR A 611 8.04 -18.56 2.09
N PRO A 612 9.33 -18.98 2.06
CA PRO A 612 10.04 -19.24 0.81
C PRO A 612 9.34 -20.27 -0.09
N ILE A 613 8.85 -21.38 0.50
CA ILE A 613 8.16 -22.44 -0.26
C ILE A 613 6.86 -21.90 -0.86
N LEU A 614 6.04 -21.22 -0.07
CA LEU A 614 4.78 -20.65 -0.56
C LEU A 614 5.00 -19.61 -1.66
N LEU A 615 6.00 -18.73 -1.50
CA LEU A 615 6.35 -17.75 -2.53
C LEU A 615 6.84 -18.42 -3.82
N LEU A 616 7.65 -19.48 -3.73
CA LEU A 616 8.09 -20.25 -4.90
C LEU A 616 6.90 -20.91 -5.63
N VAL A 617 5.96 -21.51 -4.89
CA VAL A 617 4.74 -22.09 -5.46
C VAL A 617 3.91 -21.02 -6.18
N LEU A 618 3.72 -19.85 -5.56
CA LEU A 618 2.99 -18.73 -6.15
C LEU A 618 3.67 -18.19 -7.42
N MET A 619 5.00 -18.10 -7.42
CA MET A 619 5.79 -17.68 -8.58
C MET A 619 5.64 -18.68 -9.74
N LEU A 620 5.78 -19.98 -9.46
CA LEU A 620 5.59 -21.03 -10.47
C LEU A 620 4.17 -21.03 -11.04
N ALA A 621 3.14 -20.90 -10.19
CA ALA A 621 1.76 -20.81 -10.62
C ALA A 621 1.50 -19.57 -11.50
N SER A 622 2.09 -18.42 -11.13
CA SER A 622 1.99 -17.18 -11.90
C SER A 622 2.65 -17.31 -13.27
N PHE A 623 3.83 -17.93 -13.34
CA PHE A 623 4.55 -18.17 -14.57
C PHE A 623 3.80 -19.12 -15.51
N ILE A 624 3.31 -20.25 -14.97
CA ILE A 624 2.50 -21.22 -15.72
C ILE A 624 1.25 -20.54 -16.30
N GLN A 625 0.54 -19.76 -15.48
CA GLN A 625 -0.65 -19.04 -15.94
C GLN A 625 -0.31 -18.04 -17.06
N MET A 626 0.77 -17.28 -16.92
CA MET A 626 1.19 -16.31 -17.93
C MET A 626 1.57 -16.98 -19.27
N VAL A 627 2.10 -18.20 -19.25
CA VAL A 627 2.42 -18.97 -20.47
C VAL A 627 1.18 -19.61 -21.09
N LEU A 628 0.25 -20.11 -20.28
CA LEU A 628 -0.93 -20.84 -20.76
C LEU A 628 -2.09 -19.94 -21.19
N THR A 629 -2.24 -18.76 -20.59
CA THR A 629 -3.34 -17.83 -20.90
C THR A 629 -2.85 -16.69 -21.80
N PRO A 630 -3.48 -16.46 -22.96
CA PRO A 630 -3.10 -15.35 -23.83
C PRO A 630 -3.36 -14.02 -23.12
N ALA A 631 -2.48 -13.04 -23.32
CA ALA A 631 -2.63 -11.73 -22.72
C ALA A 631 -3.74 -10.93 -23.42
N THR A 632 -4.80 -10.58 -22.68
CA THR A 632 -5.95 -9.82 -23.16
C THR A 632 -6.17 -8.55 -22.36
N TYR A 633 -6.84 -7.57 -22.96
CA TYR A 633 -7.29 -6.34 -22.30
C TYR A 633 -8.69 -5.94 -22.76
N LYS A 634 -9.38 -5.14 -21.94
CA LYS A 634 -10.70 -4.61 -22.27
C LYS A 634 -10.57 -3.27 -23.00
N ALA A 635 -11.02 -3.23 -24.25
CA ALA A 635 -11.08 -2.03 -25.07
C ALA A 635 -12.51 -1.50 -25.15
N TRP A 636 -12.67 -0.19 -25.26
CA TRP A 636 -13.98 0.45 -25.37
C TRP A 636 -14.28 0.71 -26.83
N ILE A 637 -15.32 0.08 -27.38
CA ILE A 637 -15.67 0.21 -28.79
C ILE A 637 -16.78 1.26 -28.94
N GLN A 638 -16.48 2.38 -29.60
CA GLN A 638 -17.41 3.50 -29.75
C GLN A 638 -18.75 3.11 -30.36
N GLU A 639 -18.73 2.28 -31.41
CA GLU A 639 -19.92 1.92 -32.18
C GLU A 639 -20.93 1.12 -31.36
N GLU A 640 -20.44 0.29 -30.44
CA GLU A 640 -21.22 -0.61 -29.61
C GLU A 640 -21.59 -0.01 -28.26
N GLY A 641 -20.81 0.96 -27.77
CA GLY A 641 -20.96 1.52 -26.43
C GLY A 641 -20.74 0.46 -25.34
N LYS A 642 -19.82 -0.49 -25.58
CA LYS A 642 -19.50 -1.61 -24.68
C LYS A 642 -18.01 -1.94 -24.69
N GLU A 643 -17.55 -2.53 -23.60
CA GLU A 643 -16.20 -3.08 -23.50
C GLU A 643 -16.10 -4.42 -24.24
N ARG A 644 -15.05 -4.60 -25.04
CA ARG A 644 -14.68 -5.88 -25.66
C ARG A 644 -13.29 -6.32 -25.23
N GLU A 645 -13.13 -7.62 -25.01
CA GLU A 645 -11.82 -8.21 -24.76
C GLU A 645 -11.06 -8.36 -26.08
N LEU A 646 -9.93 -7.67 -26.18
CA LEU A 646 -9.00 -7.73 -27.30
C LEU A 646 -7.67 -8.34 -26.86
N LEU A 647 -6.95 -8.94 -27.81
CA LEU A 647 -5.60 -9.45 -27.59
C LEU A 647 -4.59 -8.31 -27.63
N TYR A 648 -3.58 -8.36 -26.75
CA TYR A 648 -2.47 -7.42 -26.87
C TYR A 648 -1.70 -7.62 -28.18
N PRO A 649 -1.34 -6.54 -28.89
CA PRO A 649 -0.52 -6.64 -30.09
C PRO A 649 0.90 -7.11 -29.73
N THR A 650 1.60 -7.73 -30.68
CA THR A 650 2.93 -8.33 -30.45
C THR A 650 3.94 -7.33 -29.90
N TRP A 651 3.91 -6.07 -30.36
CA TRP A 651 4.80 -5.03 -29.85
C TRP A 651 4.55 -4.72 -28.37
N ALA A 652 3.30 -4.79 -27.89
CA ALA A 652 2.95 -4.56 -26.50
C ALA A 652 3.42 -5.73 -25.62
N ILE A 653 3.31 -6.96 -26.14
CA ILE A 653 3.85 -8.16 -25.48
C ILE A 653 5.36 -8.07 -25.34
N VAL A 654 6.07 -7.71 -26.41
CA VAL A 654 7.52 -7.47 -26.38
C VAL A 654 7.86 -6.37 -25.37
N LEU A 655 7.07 -5.28 -25.35
CA LEU A 655 7.28 -4.17 -24.42
C LEU A 655 7.19 -4.64 -22.97
N PHE A 656 6.06 -5.17 -22.49
CA PHE A 656 5.96 -5.56 -21.07
C PHE A 656 6.88 -6.73 -20.71
N THR A 657 7.15 -7.66 -21.64
CA THR A 657 8.11 -8.75 -21.40
C THR A 657 9.52 -8.20 -21.22
N SER A 658 9.92 -7.22 -22.05
CA SER A 658 11.20 -6.55 -21.92
C SER A 658 11.31 -5.83 -20.57
N LEU A 659 10.25 -5.16 -20.09
CA LEU A 659 10.23 -4.49 -18.80
C LEU A 659 10.41 -5.47 -17.64
N ILE A 660 9.76 -6.64 -17.69
CA ILE A 660 9.91 -7.68 -16.67
C ILE A 660 11.35 -8.21 -16.64
N VAL A 661 11.91 -8.54 -17.81
CA VAL A 661 13.29 -9.04 -17.92
C VAL A 661 14.29 -7.99 -17.41
N VAL A 662 14.09 -6.74 -17.80
CA VAL A 662 14.93 -5.61 -17.37
C VAL A 662 14.87 -5.43 -15.86
N ALA A 663 13.69 -5.52 -15.24
CA ALA A 663 13.57 -5.46 -13.80
C ALA A 663 14.33 -6.61 -13.11
N ILE A 664 14.26 -7.83 -13.62
CA ILE A 664 14.89 -8.98 -12.95
C ILE A 664 16.42 -9.02 -13.16
N MET A 665 16.92 -8.52 -14.30
CA MET A 665 18.31 -8.71 -14.78
C MET A 665 19.42 -8.26 -13.79
N PRO A 666 19.30 -7.17 -13.02
CA PRO A 666 20.41 -6.72 -12.17
C PRO A 666 20.79 -7.67 -11.04
N VAL A 667 19.87 -8.52 -10.56
CA VAL A 667 20.20 -9.53 -9.54
C VAL A 667 21.25 -10.53 -10.07
N PRO A 668 20.99 -11.27 -11.18
CA PRO A 668 21.99 -12.18 -11.73
C PRO A 668 23.23 -11.45 -12.24
N VAL A 669 23.12 -10.22 -12.79
CA VAL A 669 24.28 -9.49 -13.28
C VAL A 669 25.22 -9.07 -12.14
N VAL A 670 24.71 -8.60 -11.01
CA VAL A 670 25.55 -8.28 -9.83
C VAL A 670 26.24 -9.55 -9.31
N LEU A 671 25.53 -10.67 -9.28
CA LEU A 671 26.12 -11.96 -8.90
C LEU A 671 27.22 -12.40 -9.86
N LEU A 672 27.01 -12.25 -11.18
CA LEU A 672 28.02 -12.58 -12.20
C LEU A 672 29.23 -11.66 -12.13
N LEU A 673 29.05 -10.35 -11.91
CA LEU A 673 30.15 -9.40 -11.78
C LEU A 673 31.05 -9.69 -10.57
N HIS A 674 30.46 -10.13 -9.45
CA HIS A 674 31.22 -10.64 -8.31
C HIS A 674 31.86 -12.00 -8.61
N TYR A 675 31.16 -12.91 -9.30
CA TYR A 675 31.72 -14.21 -9.69
C TYR A 675 32.96 -14.06 -10.58
N PHE A 676 32.94 -13.13 -11.53
CA PHE A 676 34.07 -12.80 -12.39
C PHE A 676 35.10 -11.85 -11.75
N ASN A 677 34.97 -11.52 -10.45
CA ASN A 677 35.87 -10.62 -9.71
C ASN A 677 36.11 -9.25 -10.38
N VAL A 678 35.16 -8.77 -11.19
CA VAL A 678 35.24 -7.44 -11.83
C VAL A 678 35.04 -6.34 -10.79
N ILE A 679 34.20 -6.63 -9.78
CA ILE A 679 34.06 -5.81 -8.58
C ILE A 679 34.94 -6.45 -7.51
N LYS A 680 36.02 -5.76 -7.12
CA LYS A 680 36.90 -6.22 -6.04
C LYS A 680 36.08 -6.23 -4.75
N ASP A 681 35.98 -7.39 -4.09
CA ASP A 681 35.44 -7.48 -2.74
C ASP A 681 36.27 -6.52 -1.86
N SER A 682 35.70 -5.38 -1.47
CA SER A 682 36.31 -4.47 -0.52
C SER A 682 36.20 -5.05 0.89
N SER A 683 36.75 -6.24 1.08
CA SER A 683 36.84 -6.92 2.37
C SER A 683 37.77 -6.21 3.38
N SER A 684 38.37 -5.08 3.00
CA SER A 684 39.24 -4.27 3.86
C SER A 684 38.71 -2.88 4.22
N LEU A 685 37.51 -2.46 3.77
CA LEU A 685 37.00 -1.10 4.04
C LEU A 685 35.61 -1.05 4.69
N SER A 686 35.31 -2.03 5.56
CA SER A 686 34.16 -1.96 6.47
C SER A 686 34.47 -2.59 7.84
N SER A 687 35.69 -2.41 8.32
CA SER A 687 36.00 -2.47 9.76
C SER A 687 35.96 -1.07 10.36
N VAL A 688 34.84 -0.35 10.18
CA VAL A 688 34.50 0.70 11.16
C VAL A 688 34.07 -0.04 12.42
N SER A 689 35.06 -0.29 13.27
CA SER A 689 34.88 -0.76 14.63
C SER A 689 34.01 0.25 15.38
N TYR A 690 32.71 -0.01 15.47
CA TYR A 690 31.90 0.65 16.49
C TYR A 690 32.39 0.12 17.84
N LYS A 691 33.05 1.00 18.59
CA LYS A 691 33.30 0.80 20.02
C LYS A 691 31.99 0.40 20.67
N LYS A 692 31.93 -0.85 21.13
CA LYS A 692 30.94 -1.38 22.06
C LYS A 692 30.69 -0.31 23.14
N GLY A 693 29.48 0.25 23.15
CA GLY A 693 29.08 1.22 24.16
C GLY A 693 29.36 0.64 25.54
N ARG A 694 30.28 1.27 26.27
CA ARG A 694 30.44 1.04 27.70
C ARG A 694 29.09 1.36 28.33
N ILE A 695 28.50 0.38 28.98
CA ILE A 695 27.53 0.60 30.04
C ILE A 695 28.24 1.48 31.06
N ILE A 696 27.91 2.77 31.08
CA ILE A 696 28.23 3.63 32.22
C ILE A 696 27.25 3.20 33.29
N ALA A 697 27.70 2.30 34.17
CA ALA A 697 27.14 2.24 35.50
C ALA A 697 27.50 3.58 36.15
N GLU A 698 26.51 4.38 36.51
CA GLU A 698 26.71 5.54 37.37
C GLU A 698 27.30 5.04 38.70
N SER A 699 28.56 5.38 38.94
CA SER A 699 29.12 5.38 40.28
C SER A 699 28.70 6.68 40.97
N PRO A 700 28.23 6.64 42.24
CA PRO A 700 27.87 7.85 42.96
C PRO A 700 29.14 8.68 43.22
N ARG A 701 29.09 9.99 42.95
CA ARG A 701 30.14 10.91 43.39
C ARG A 701 30.02 11.16 44.90
N PRO A 702 31.14 11.15 45.65
CA PRO A 702 31.14 11.36 47.09
C PRO A 702 31.18 12.86 47.44
N GLY A 703 30.40 13.27 48.44
CA GLY A 703 30.58 14.52 49.17
C GLY A 703 29.38 15.45 49.15
N GLU A 704 28.43 15.25 50.06
CA GLU A 704 27.99 16.29 50.99
C GLU A 704 27.18 15.64 52.13
N ALA A 705 27.57 16.00 53.34
CA ALA A 705 27.15 15.39 54.60
C ALA A 705 25.83 15.99 55.09
N ASP A 706 25.00 15.17 55.73
CA ASP A 706 24.65 15.27 57.17
C ASP A 706 23.28 14.64 57.46
N GLY A 707 23.18 13.99 58.63
CA GLY A 707 21.87 13.70 59.23
C GLY A 707 21.64 12.28 59.74
N ALA A 708 22.57 11.75 60.54
CA ALA A 708 22.32 10.97 61.75
C ALA A 708 21.41 9.71 61.76
N SER A 709 21.94 8.72 62.50
CA SER A 709 21.25 7.70 63.31
C SER A 709 20.92 6.39 62.57
N LEU A 710 21.21 5.17 63.04
CA LEU A 710 21.72 4.65 64.32
C LEU A 710 22.19 3.18 64.12
N ILE A 711 23.31 2.84 64.78
CA ILE A 711 23.55 1.61 65.57
C ILE A 711 24.20 0.34 64.93
N ARG A 712 25.42 0.09 65.46
CA ARG A 712 26.15 -1.17 65.79
C ARG A 712 26.53 -2.13 64.65
N GLY A 713 27.76 -2.64 64.58
CA GLY A 713 28.89 -2.48 65.49
C GLY A 713 30.08 -3.39 65.13
N LYS A 714 31.28 -2.87 65.40
CA LYS A 714 32.55 -3.53 65.75
C LYS A 714 33.08 -4.67 64.86
N THR A 715 34.05 -4.32 64.00
CA THR A 715 35.34 -5.04 63.84
C THR A 715 36.26 -4.70 65.05
N PRO A 716 37.38 -5.44 65.31
CA PRO A 716 38.63 -5.36 64.54
C PRO A 716 39.30 -6.75 64.36
N SER A 717 40.15 -7.01 63.36
CA SER A 717 41.53 -6.50 63.28
C SER A 717 42.24 -7.19 62.09
N ALA A 718 43.05 -6.42 61.36
CA ALA A 718 44.16 -6.89 60.50
C ALA A 718 45.43 -7.08 61.40
N PRO A 719 46.65 -7.48 60.95
CA PRO A 719 47.29 -7.34 59.63
C PRO A 719 47.95 -8.66 59.13
N GLU A 720 48.66 -8.81 58.00
CA GLU A 720 49.96 -8.25 57.63
C GLU A 720 50.42 -8.81 56.25
N ALA A 721 51.39 -8.16 55.61
CA ALA A 721 51.89 -8.40 54.26
C ALA A 721 53.05 -9.43 54.21
N ASP A 722 53.30 -10.06 53.04
CA ASP A 722 54.61 -10.05 52.33
C ASP A 722 54.77 -11.10 51.20
N ALA A 723 55.49 -10.68 50.16
CA ALA A 723 56.46 -11.39 49.29
C ALA A 723 56.05 -12.48 48.25
N LEU A 724 56.48 -12.23 47.00
CA LEU A 724 56.87 -13.16 45.90
C LEU A 724 58.24 -13.85 46.21
N PRO A 725 58.84 -14.81 45.42
CA PRO A 725 58.54 -15.28 44.04
C PRO A 725 58.72 -16.81 43.73
N ASN A 726 58.49 -17.17 42.44
CA ASN A 726 59.04 -18.30 41.63
C ASN A 726 58.50 -19.74 41.75
N GLY A 727 58.20 -20.36 40.60
CA GLY A 727 58.08 -21.82 40.44
C GLY A 727 57.57 -22.31 39.07
N TYR A 728 58.37 -23.13 38.39
CA TYR A 728 58.26 -23.69 37.02
C TYR A 728 57.22 -24.82 36.79
N GLY A 729 56.90 -25.12 35.50
CA GLY A 729 56.49 -26.44 34.98
C GLY A 729 55.35 -26.40 33.93
N ILE A 730 55.58 -26.45 32.60
CA ILE A 730 55.70 -27.64 31.70
C ILE A 730 54.58 -28.68 31.92
N GLY A 731 53.78 -29.18 30.97
CA GLY A 731 53.69 -29.09 29.51
C GLY A 731 52.78 -30.20 28.93
N TYR A 732 52.48 -30.11 27.62
CA TYR A 732 52.02 -31.13 26.64
C TYR A 732 50.57 -31.69 26.74
N LEU A 733 49.69 -31.51 25.73
CA LEU A 733 49.55 -32.23 24.42
C LEU A 733 49.13 -33.70 24.63
N MET A 734 48.23 -34.37 23.90
CA MET A 734 47.39 -34.13 22.71
C MET A 734 46.56 -35.44 22.53
N VAL A 735 45.38 -35.39 21.86
CA VAL A 735 44.87 -36.28 20.77
C VAL A 735 44.78 -37.82 21.04
N ASP A 736 43.78 -38.63 20.65
CA ASP A 736 42.51 -38.54 19.90
C ASP A 736 41.95 -40.00 19.71
N VAL A 737 40.73 -40.13 19.17
CA VAL A 737 40.20 -41.27 18.36
C VAL A 737 39.48 -42.51 19.00
N THR A 738 38.16 -42.60 18.69
CA THR A 738 37.20 -43.72 18.35
C THR A 738 37.08 -44.96 19.25
N ASP A 739 35.90 -45.57 19.52
CA ASP A 739 34.78 -46.06 18.68
C ASP A 739 33.46 -46.21 19.51
N GLY A 740 32.28 -46.28 18.88
CA GLY A 740 30.98 -46.61 19.53
C GLY A 740 30.76 -48.13 19.73
N PRO A 741 29.51 -48.67 19.85
CA PRO A 741 28.17 -48.10 20.08
C PRO A 741 27.45 -48.77 21.32
N GLU A 742 26.10 -48.73 21.38
CA GLU A 742 25.14 -49.35 22.36
C GLU A 742 24.55 -48.37 23.39
N SER A 743 23.32 -47.88 23.21
CA SER A 743 21.98 -48.46 23.48
C SER A 743 21.45 -48.19 24.90
N ASP A 744 20.17 -47.80 24.95
CA ASP A 744 19.22 -47.82 26.06
C ASP A 744 19.40 -46.84 27.24
N LEU A 745 18.74 -45.67 27.15
CA LEU A 745 17.56 -45.28 27.98
C LEU A 745 17.08 -43.86 27.68
#